data_AF-A0A6J5DEV6-F1
#
_entry.id   AF-A0A6J5DEV6-F1
#
_cell.length_a   1.000
_cell.length_b   1.000
_cell.length_c   1.000
_cell.angle_alpha   90.00
_cell.angle_beta   90.00
_cell.angle_gamma   90.00
#
_symmetry.space_group_name_H-M   'P 1'
#
loop_
_entity.id
_entity.type
_entity.pdbx_description
1 polymer ?
#
loop_
_entity_poly.entity_id
_entity_poly.type
_entity_poly.pdbx_seq_one_letter_code
_entity_poly.pdbx_strand_id
1 'polypeptide(L)'
;MKIANYAPDTTDSVTWDNFGSFDKLNIKFTYDTTNPPMSVGYLTANATSQLSVTLSVSCYDKNGNPLTGLSGDDLSSALLPVYSDTGEQLELTSEASRSNAGNPLAYVWHGEFSSDNGNYTISYFISAQQTALGTNPKICAVFVPPTNGESPDTPSPVLTIDVMDNAWMYLGSLSALHLSFSDYPTDDSRQICANDQNQIGITVTATCLDALNNPLYQMLPDNLLDVVELIYYDSGNELTWVEDLAPDTDGNPLTYARFLALPAKEVHLTQGQVSIVSTMDGTYSITYYVSAPAKSDGQNSKIAARFSSDSSHTYTTQSGSPYDCSLTVIPCSSPWWNLKSVSALTIEFSDYPSSTSRVINANDEYQVAVTITMVCSDQDGQPLEGPSSSDFLNYISLIYFDSADPVDKSGGNPLIYTDTPVSEHPLFVQAATIQDSPGTFLGMYYVSAPSGSDGTTSKISGKFSPSVQPDTKSSNYLTIKAFASTWWNIGSILELDIKFKENPDASGCTIYANGLNQVPVTVKITVTDQDGNPMTGMDDSLTDAVRLIDYTTGDEIPFTTNPSGDITGNSIVYSNISLTYAHGMFDQSNRPNFAPSISKIGDSNGTYTIVYYISAQTSAAIELGNPNEYPVAAEFTACGVTQTTQSGSGFDKHLQIAVESAKVYKSADFSFSREDAANQVDVTFFNEKGNEHQSTCDVDNWYLSLTDENFYIADADVSYPDQSGCFGIYDHQVGELRNATCVETYKYDQTPTTANVSFMVYHATTYDYSVTAASHAFSVPISKYPEALTFTRITASTNASYYDAGDNYWKHSTCSIHDQYGNHGEIYVHPNKDEDCNSLYINDSPTDP
;
A
#
# COMPACT_ATOMS: atom_id res chain seq x y z
N MET A 1 -69.12 17.40 -39.04
CA MET A 1 -67.86 17.31 -38.29
C MET A 1 -66.75 17.74 -39.24
N LYS A 2 -66.16 18.93 -39.06
CA LYS A 2 -64.98 19.37 -39.83
C LYS A 2 -63.76 19.08 -38.96
N ILE A 3 -63.07 17.98 -39.24
CA ILE A 3 -61.81 17.65 -38.59
C ILE A 3 -60.77 18.64 -39.15
N ALA A 4 -60.05 19.34 -38.26
CA ALA A 4 -58.95 20.20 -38.65
C ALA A 4 -57.82 19.30 -39.19
N ASN A 5 -57.38 19.56 -40.42
CA ASN A 5 -56.26 18.85 -41.05
C ASN A 5 -54.97 19.13 -40.26
N TYR A 6 -54.62 18.24 -39.33
CA TYR A 6 -53.27 18.14 -38.78
C TYR A 6 -52.47 17.30 -39.77
N ALA A 7 -51.51 17.90 -40.48
CA ALA A 7 -50.61 17.17 -41.36
C ALA A 7 -49.41 16.68 -40.55
N PRO A 8 -49.24 15.36 -40.33
CA PRO A 8 -48.05 14.84 -39.65
C PRO A 8 -46.82 15.05 -40.55
N ASP A 9 -45.72 15.46 -39.92
CA ASP A 9 -44.43 15.67 -40.58
C ASP A 9 -43.92 14.32 -41.15
N THR A 10 -43.67 14.27 -42.45
CA THR A 10 -43.72 13.05 -43.27
C THR A 10 -42.42 12.24 -43.30
N THR A 11 -41.86 11.81 -42.15
CA THR A 11 -40.63 10.99 -42.19
C THR A 11 -40.65 9.59 -41.57
N ASP A 12 -41.72 9.16 -40.87
CA ASP A 12 -41.88 7.77 -40.40
C ASP A 12 -43.23 7.13 -40.81
N SER A 13 -43.59 7.21 -42.10
CA SER A 13 -44.90 6.73 -42.60
C SER A 13 -45.03 5.20 -42.76
N VAL A 14 -43.96 4.42 -42.56
CA VAL A 14 -43.93 3.01 -43.01
C VAL A 14 -44.82 2.08 -42.16
N THR A 15 -45.02 2.39 -40.87
CA THR A 15 -45.76 1.51 -39.95
C THR A 15 -47.28 1.62 -40.13
N TRP A 16 -47.80 2.82 -40.36
CA TRP A 16 -49.23 3.06 -40.58
C TRP A 16 -49.71 2.64 -41.97
N ASP A 17 -48.81 2.60 -42.96
CA ASP A 17 -49.11 2.14 -44.31
C ASP A 17 -49.55 0.67 -44.36
N ASN A 18 -49.25 -0.13 -43.33
CA ASN A 18 -49.68 -1.52 -43.21
C ASN A 18 -50.89 -1.72 -42.26
N PHE A 19 -51.52 -0.65 -41.75
CA PHE A 19 -52.69 -0.75 -40.87
C PHE A 19 -53.89 -1.38 -41.61
N GLY A 20 -54.51 -2.39 -40.98
CA GLY A 20 -55.69 -3.09 -41.51
C GLY A 20 -56.96 -2.84 -40.70
N SER A 21 -56.94 -3.14 -39.39
CA SER A 21 -58.11 -3.01 -38.51
C SER A 21 -57.71 -2.85 -37.04
N PHE A 22 -58.66 -2.53 -36.16
CA PHE A 22 -58.48 -2.60 -34.72
C PHE A 22 -59.66 -3.30 -34.04
N ASP A 23 -59.46 -3.75 -32.80
CA ASP A 23 -60.50 -4.31 -31.92
C ASP A 23 -60.20 -3.92 -30.45
N LYS A 24 -61.15 -4.16 -29.55
CA LYS A 24 -61.02 -3.99 -28.09
C LYS A 24 -60.61 -2.58 -27.62
N LEU A 25 -61.16 -1.55 -28.26
CA LEU A 25 -61.01 -0.18 -27.79
C LEU A 25 -61.63 -0.03 -26.39
N ASN A 26 -60.81 0.26 -25.39
CA ASN A 26 -61.22 0.33 -23.99
C ASN A 26 -60.56 1.51 -23.27
N ILE A 27 -61.28 2.07 -22.30
CA ILE A 27 -60.85 3.15 -21.41
C ILE A 27 -61.01 2.68 -19.97
N LYS A 28 -59.98 2.87 -19.15
CA LYS A 28 -60.00 2.50 -17.73
C LYS A 28 -59.03 3.36 -16.92
N PHE A 29 -59.16 3.31 -15.60
CA PHE A 29 -58.14 3.86 -14.71
C PHE A 29 -56.88 3.00 -14.73
N THR A 30 -55.71 3.62 -14.73
CA THR A 30 -54.40 2.94 -14.77
C THR A 30 -54.17 2.05 -13.55
N TYR A 31 -54.81 2.37 -12.42
CA TYR A 31 -54.68 1.63 -11.16
C TYR A 31 -55.40 0.27 -11.12
N ASP A 32 -56.11 -0.11 -12.19
CA ASP A 32 -56.92 -1.34 -12.22
C ASP A 32 -56.71 -2.15 -13.52
N THR A 33 -55.96 -3.25 -13.42
CA THR A 33 -55.78 -4.20 -14.52
C THR A 33 -56.61 -5.48 -14.39
N THR A 34 -57.33 -5.67 -13.28
CA THR A 34 -57.88 -6.99 -12.92
C THR A 34 -59.37 -7.01 -12.57
N ASN A 35 -60.02 -5.87 -12.30
CA ASN A 35 -61.46 -5.79 -12.00
C ASN A 35 -62.29 -5.26 -13.19
N PRO A 36 -63.63 -5.46 -13.17
CA PRO A 36 -64.51 -4.91 -14.20
C PRO A 36 -64.33 -3.38 -14.29
N PRO A 37 -64.36 -2.80 -15.51
CA PRO A 37 -64.11 -1.38 -15.72
C PRO A 37 -65.05 -0.55 -14.85
N MET A 38 -64.48 0.23 -13.92
CA MET A 38 -65.25 1.22 -13.17
C MET A 38 -65.80 2.26 -14.15
N SER A 39 -67.10 2.54 -14.06
CA SER A 39 -67.78 3.50 -14.94
C SER A 39 -67.77 4.93 -14.41
N VAL A 40 -67.23 5.18 -13.22
CA VAL A 40 -67.18 6.48 -12.55
C VAL A 40 -65.84 6.69 -11.83
N GLY A 41 -65.25 7.88 -11.92
CA GLY A 41 -64.17 8.35 -11.07
C GLY A 41 -64.36 9.80 -10.64
N TYR A 42 -63.53 10.25 -9.70
CA TYR A 42 -63.63 11.52 -8.99
C TYR A 42 -62.33 12.31 -9.17
N LEU A 43 -62.43 13.61 -9.41
CA LEU A 43 -61.29 14.49 -9.63
C LEU A 43 -61.49 15.81 -8.87
N THR A 44 -60.49 16.24 -8.09
CA THR A 44 -60.60 17.51 -7.36
C THR A 44 -60.36 18.69 -8.31
N ALA A 45 -61.17 19.74 -8.21
CA ALA A 45 -61.16 20.92 -9.06
C ALA A 45 -60.12 21.96 -8.59
N ASN A 46 -58.85 21.57 -8.45
CA ASN A 46 -57.80 22.47 -7.95
C ASN A 46 -56.67 22.72 -8.97
N ALA A 47 -56.84 22.29 -10.23
CA ALA A 47 -55.86 22.35 -11.32
C ALA A 47 -54.54 21.59 -11.08
N THR A 48 -54.23 21.18 -9.84
CA THR A 48 -53.07 20.35 -9.48
C THR A 48 -53.39 18.86 -9.51
N SER A 49 -54.65 18.49 -9.30
CA SER A 49 -55.12 17.11 -9.29
C SER A 49 -55.13 16.47 -10.68
N GLN A 50 -54.58 15.26 -10.78
CA GLN A 50 -54.47 14.52 -12.04
C GLN A 50 -54.98 13.09 -11.89
N LEU A 51 -55.82 12.67 -12.83
CA LEU A 51 -56.35 11.32 -12.91
C LEU A 51 -55.65 10.55 -14.04
N SER A 52 -55.00 9.44 -13.70
CA SER A 52 -54.38 8.58 -14.70
C SER A 52 -55.42 7.68 -15.38
N VAL A 53 -55.58 7.85 -16.68
CA VAL A 53 -56.49 7.09 -17.52
C VAL A 53 -55.69 6.34 -18.57
N THR A 54 -55.81 5.02 -18.58
CA THR A 54 -55.22 4.15 -19.59
C THR A 54 -56.23 3.89 -20.70
N LEU A 55 -55.85 4.21 -21.93
CA LEU A 55 -56.55 3.76 -23.13
C LEU A 55 -55.85 2.52 -23.66
N SER A 56 -56.63 1.56 -24.15
CA SER A 56 -56.10 0.33 -24.72
C SER A 56 -56.81 -0.06 -26.01
N VAL A 57 -56.05 -0.59 -26.97
CA VAL A 57 -56.55 -1.00 -28.29
C VAL A 57 -55.72 -2.17 -28.83
N SER A 58 -56.34 -3.10 -29.54
CA SER A 58 -55.64 -4.13 -30.31
C SER A 58 -55.61 -3.72 -31.79
N CYS A 59 -54.43 -3.52 -32.39
CA CYS A 59 -54.28 -3.14 -33.80
C CYS A 59 -53.78 -4.33 -34.64
N TYR A 60 -54.29 -4.46 -35.86
CA TYR A 60 -53.93 -5.51 -36.81
C TYR A 60 -53.55 -4.92 -38.16
N ASP A 61 -52.61 -5.58 -38.85
CA ASP A 61 -52.16 -5.22 -40.18
C ASP A 61 -53.17 -5.62 -41.28
N LYS A 62 -52.90 -5.23 -42.53
CA LYS A 62 -53.76 -5.55 -43.70
C LYS A 62 -53.97 -7.04 -43.93
N ASN A 63 -53.13 -7.90 -43.36
CA ASN A 63 -53.22 -9.36 -43.46
C ASN A 63 -53.91 -9.98 -42.24
N GLY A 64 -54.35 -9.18 -41.27
CA GLY A 64 -54.98 -9.63 -40.02
C GLY A 64 -54.00 -10.10 -38.95
N ASN A 65 -52.69 -9.90 -39.11
CA ASN A 65 -51.70 -10.18 -38.07
C ASN A 65 -51.63 -9.01 -37.08
N PRO A 66 -51.24 -9.22 -35.81
CA PRO A 66 -51.03 -8.11 -34.88
C PRO A 66 -50.06 -7.08 -35.46
N LEU A 67 -50.49 -5.82 -35.53
CA LEU A 67 -49.66 -4.73 -36.01
C LEU A 67 -48.64 -4.44 -34.92
N THR A 68 -47.34 -4.55 -35.20
CA THR A 68 -46.25 -4.28 -34.25
C THR A 68 -45.43 -3.07 -34.70
N GLY A 69 -44.81 -2.37 -33.75
CA GLY A 69 -43.85 -1.29 -34.05
C GLY A 69 -44.43 0.13 -34.04
N LEU A 70 -45.63 0.33 -33.50
CA LEU A 70 -46.13 1.67 -33.19
C LEU A 70 -45.38 2.23 -31.97
N SER A 71 -44.89 3.46 -32.09
CA SER A 71 -44.31 4.20 -30.96
C SER A 71 -45.39 4.76 -30.04
N GLY A 72 -45.01 5.22 -28.84
CA GLY A 72 -45.90 5.95 -27.95
C GLY A 72 -46.45 7.23 -28.60
N ASP A 73 -45.63 7.93 -29.38
CA ASP A 73 -46.02 9.14 -30.12
C ASP A 73 -47.06 8.84 -31.21
N ASP A 74 -46.85 7.76 -31.97
CA ASP A 74 -47.78 7.27 -32.99
C ASP A 74 -49.16 7.01 -32.39
N LEU A 75 -49.20 6.34 -31.24
CA LEU A 75 -50.44 6.00 -30.56
C LEU A 75 -51.06 7.18 -29.84
N SER A 76 -50.27 8.10 -29.29
CA SER A 76 -50.78 9.31 -28.64
C SER A 76 -51.56 10.20 -29.62
N SER A 77 -51.22 10.13 -30.91
CA SER A 77 -51.91 10.83 -31.99
C SER A 77 -53.14 10.09 -32.50
N ALA A 78 -53.15 8.75 -32.39
CA ALA A 78 -54.19 7.89 -32.93
C ALA A 78 -55.27 7.47 -31.91
N LEU A 79 -54.96 7.45 -30.62
CA LEU A 79 -55.86 7.03 -29.56
C LEU A 79 -56.11 8.23 -28.65
N LEU A 80 -57.32 8.78 -28.65
CA LEU A 80 -57.60 10.07 -28.03
C LEU A 80 -58.75 9.97 -27.03
N PRO A 81 -58.65 10.60 -25.85
CA PRO A 81 -59.79 10.75 -24.97
C PRO A 81 -60.69 11.88 -25.50
N VAL A 82 -61.99 11.64 -25.56
CA VAL A 82 -63.00 12.61 -26.06
C VAL A 82 -64.18 12.69 -25.09
N TYR A 83 -64.96 13.76 -25.15
CA TYR A 83 -66.25 13.82 -24.46
C TYR A 83 -67.26 12.89 -25.15
N SER A 84 -67.90 11.99 -24.41
CA SER A 84 -68.82 11.00 -24.99
C SER A 84 -70.06 11.61 -25.62
N ASP A 85 -70.51 12.75 -25.09
CA ASP A 85 -71.78 13.36 -25.48
C ASP A 85 -71.64 14.22 -26.74
N THR A 86 -70.47 14.83 -26.96
CA THR A 86 -70.21 15.71 -28.11
C THR A 86 -69.26 15.10 -29.14
N GLY A 87 -68.48 14.09 -28.76
CA GLY A 87 -67.38 13.54 -29.55
C GLY A 87 -66.21 14.51 -29.71
N GLU A 88 -66.24 15.67 -29.04
CA GLU A 88 -65.16 16.65 -29.08
C GLU A 88 -63.95 16.10 -28.31
N GLN A 89 -62.77 16.17 -28.93
CA GLN A 89 -61.51 15.82 -28.28
C GLN A 89 -61.33 16.68 -27.03
N LEU A 90 -60.86 16.07 -25.94
CA LEU A 90 -60.40 16.84 -24.80
C LEU A 90 -59.28 17.78 -25.25
N GLU A 91 -59.07 18.91 -24.57
CA GLU A 91 -58.03 19.84 -24.99
C GLU A 91 -56.67 19.29 -24.56
N LEU A 92 -55.81 19.00 -25.54
CA LEU A 92 -54.40 18.67 -25.28
C LEU A 92 -53.71 19.96 -24.84
N THR A 93 -53.22 19.98 -23.60
CA THR A 93 -52.49 21.14 -23.06
C THR A 93 -51.04 20.75 -22.82
N SER A 94 -50.12 21.72 -22.77
CA SER A 94 -48.81 21.45 -22.18
C SER A 94 -48.92 21.45 -20.66
N GLU A 95 -48.01 20.77 -19.97
CA GLU A 95 -47.97 20.74 -18.50
C GLU A 95 -47.98 22.13 -17.86
N ALA A 96 -47.31 23.10 -18.49
CA ALA A 96 -47.25 24.49 -18.05
C ALA A 96 -48.52 25.33 -18.35
N SER A 97 -49.45 24.84 -19.19
CA SER A 97 -50.60 25.61 -19.68
C SER A 97 -51.96 25.17 -19.12
N ARG A 98 -51.97 24.17 -18.21
CA ARG A 98 -53.20 23.48 -17.74
C ARG A 98 -54.23 24.39 -17.06
N SER A 99 -53.81 25.53 -16.48
CA SER A 99 -54.69 26.41 -15.71
C SER A 99 -55.60 27.34 -16.54
N ASN A 100 -55.40 27.46 -17.87
CA ASN A 100 -55.98 28.57 -18.65
C ASN A 100 -56.87 28.16 -19.85
N ALA A 101 -57.04 26.86 -20.12
CA ALA A 101 -57.90 26.38 -21.22
C ALA A 101 -59.39 26.66 -20.93
N GLY A 102 -60.24 26.97 -21.92
CA GLY A 102 -61.67 27.26 -21.68
C GLY A 102 -62.54 26.01 -21.44
N ASN A 103 -61.94 24.84 -21.23
CA ASN A 103 -62.58 23.52 -21.22
C ASN A 103 -62.65 22.93 -19.80
N PRO A 104 -63.72 22.19 -19.43
CA PRO A 104 -63.87 21.67 -18.07
C PRO A 104 -62.82 20.61 -17.70
N LEU A 105 -62.32 19.86 -18.68
CA LEU A 105 -61.21 18.92 -18.53
C LEU A 105 -60.12 19.19 -19.59
N ALA A 106 -58.87 19.08 -19.16
CA ALA A 106 -57.69 19.07 -20.03
C ALA A 106 -56.90 17.78 -19.79
N TYR A 107 -56.15 17.32 -20.79
CA TYR A 107 -55.30 16.14 -20.63
C TYR A 107 -53.89 16.39 -21.16
N VAL A 108 -52.94 15.62 -20.61
CA VAL A 108 -51.55 15.54 -21.07
C VAL A 108 -51.15 14.08 -21.17
N TRP A 109 -50.46 13.72 -22.25
CA TRP A 109 -49.88 12.40 -22.37
C TRP A 109 -48.76 12.21 -21.34
N HIS A 110 -48.80 11.12 -20.58
CA HIS A 110 -47.88 10.86 -19.47
C HIS A 110 -46.58 10.13 -19.91
N GLY A 111 -46.37 9.88 -21.20
CA GLY A 111 -45.17 9.19 -21.70
C GLY A 111 -45.14 7.68 -21.42
N GLU A 112 -46.06 7.15 -20.60
CA GLU A 112 -46.20 5.72 -20.35
C GLU A 112 -46.96 5.05 -21.50
N PHE A 113 -46.28 4.10 -22.13
CA PHE A 113 -46.77 3.31 -23.24
C PHE A 113 -46.30 1.87 -23.08
N SER A 114 -47.17 0.91 -23.36
CA SER A 114 -46.79 -0.51 -23.47
C SER A 114 -47.38 -1.14 -24.72
N SER A 115 -46.63 -2.08 -25.31
CA SER A 115 -47.10 -2.90 -26.42
C SER A 115 -46.82 -4.36 -26.15
N ASP A 116 -47.83 -5.21 -26.36
CA ASP A 116 -47.71 -6.66 -26.31
C ASP A 116 -48.52 -7.28 -27.44
N ASN A 117 -47.81 -7.78 -28.45
CA ASN A 117 -48.36 -8.54 -29.58
C ASN A 117 -49.58 -7.86 -30.24
N GLY A 118 -49.41 -6.59 -30.62
CA GLY A 118 -50.44 -5.74 -31.23
C GLY A 118 -51.52 -5.22 -30.28
N ASN A 119 -51.45 -5.54 -28.98
CA ASN A 119 -52.20 -4.82 -27.95
C ASN A 119 -51.37 -3.64 -27.47
N TYR A 120 -51.98 -2.48 -27.43
CA TYR A 120 -51.34 -1.23 -27.11
C TYR A 120 -52.07 -0.58 -25.94
N THR A 121 -51.30 -0.05 -24.98
CA THR A 121 -51.84 0.74 -23.86
C THR A 121 -51.11 2.07 -23.77
N ILE A 122 -51.84 3.16 -23.56
CA ILE A 122 -51.28 4.50 -23.38
C ILE A 122 -51.96 5.18 -22.20
N SER A 123 -51.17 5.81 -21.34
CA SER A 123 -51.67 6.52 -20.16
C SER A 123 -51.71 8.04 -20.40
N TYR A 124 -52.85 8.63 -20.06
CA TYR A 124 -53.03 10.08 -20.02
C TYR A 124 -53.27 10.53 -18.59
N PHE A 125 -52.78 11.72 -18.25
CA PHE A 125 -53.26 12.45 -17.08
C PHE A 125 -54.35 13.41 -17.48
N ILE A 126 -55.48 13.31 -16.81
CA ILE A 126 -56.63 14.20 -16.97
C ILE A 126 -56.72 15.09 -15.74
N SER A 127 -56.77 16.40 -15.95
CA SER A 127 -56.95 17.41 -14.91
C SER A 127 -58.23 18.19 -15.14
N ALA A 128 -58.92 18.57 -14.07
CA ALA A 128 -60.08 19.44 -14.12
C ALA A 128 -59.70 20.87 -13.75
N GLN A 129 -60.37 21.84 -14.38
CA GLN A 129 -60.24 23.22 -13.95
C GLN A 129 -61.10 23.50 -12.72
N GLN A 130 -60.66 24.49 -11.94
CA GLN A 130 -61.39 24.93 -10.74
C GLN A 130 -62.82 25.41 -11.03
N THR A 131 -63.07 25.87 -12.25
CA THR A 131 -64.40 26.31 -12.70
C THR A 131 -65.34 25.17 -13.12
N ALA A 132 -64.87 23.92 -13.17
CA ALA A 132 -65.61 22.76 -13.65
C ALA A 132 -66.41 22.01 -12.55
N LEU A 133 -66.57 22.61 -11.37
CA LEU A 133 -67.29 22.01 -10.23
C LEU A 133 -68.71 21.58 -10.57
N GLY A 134 -69.09 20.37 -10.15
CA GLY A 134 -70.42 19.82 -10.36
C GLY A 134 -70.73 19.46 -11.82
N THR A 135 -69.73 19.51 -12.72
CA THR A 135 -69.84 18.87 -14.02
C THR A 135 -69.47 17.40 -13.87
N ASN A 136 -70.28 16.52 -14.48
CA ASN A 136 -70.00 15.10 -14.61
C ASN A 136 -69.66 14.79 -16.07
N PRO A 137 -68.53 15.30 -16.60
CA PRO A 137 -68.11 14.98 -17.96
C PRO A 137 -67.95 13.47 -18.12
N LYS A 138 -68.60 12.96 -19.16
CA LYS A 138 -68.41 11.59 -19.59
C LYS A 138 -67.35 11.58 -20.68
N ILE A 139 -66.32 10.77 -20.49
CA ILE A 139 -65.24 10.61 -21.45
C ILE A 139 -65.25 9.20 -22.03
N CYS A 140 -64.90 9.07 -23.30
CA CYS A 140 -64.67 7.78 -23.95
C CYS A 140 -63.39 7.84 -24.77
N ALA A 141 -62.91 6.66 -25.19
CA ALA A 141 -61.79 6.58 -26.13
C ALA A 141 -62.30 6.64 -27.56
N VAL A 142 -61.58 7.35 -28.43
CA VAL A 142 -61.74 7.29 -29.88
C VAL A 142 -60.41 6.91 -30.51
N PHE A 143 -60.47 6.03 -31.51
CA PHE A 143 -59.33 5.68 -32.35
C PHE A 143 -59.45 6.40 -33.71
N VAL A 144 -58.48 7.23 -34.04
CA VAL A 144 -58.37 8.00 -35.29
C VAL A 144 -57.12 7.53 -36.05
N PRO A 145 -57.25 6.71 -37.10
CA PRO A 145 -56.09 6.32 -37.89
C PRO A 145 -55.48 7.53 -38.62
N PRO A 146 -54.14 7.61 -38.81
CA PRO A 146 -53.48 8.78 -39.41
C PRO A 146 -53.77 9.04 -40.89
N THR A 147 -54.38 8.11 -41.60
CA THR A 147 -54.77 8.26 -43.01
C THR A 147 -56.29 8.42 -43.09
N ASN A 148 -56.77 9.33 -43.94
CA ASN A 148 -58.15 9.89 -44.04
C ASN A 148 -59.34 8.91 -44.20
N GLY A 149 -59.34 7.73 -43.58
CA GLY A 149 -60.47 6.83 -43.48
C GLY A 149 -61.40 7.25 -42.35
N GLU A 150 -62.72 7.19 -42.61
CA GLU A 150 -63.74 7.35 -41.58
C GLU A 150 -63.50 6.34 -40.44
N SER A 151 -63.51 6.82 -39.19
CA SER A 151 -63.36 5.97 -38.00
C SER A 151 -64.56 5.01 -37.90
N PRO A 152 -64.37 3.71 -37.64
CA PRO A 152 -65.48 2.79 -37.43
C PRO A 152 -66.18 3.07 -36.08
N ASP A 153 -67.52 3.19 -36.13
CA ASP A 153 -68.44 3.43 -35.00
C ASP A 153 -68.48 2.25 -34.00
N THR A 154 -67.37 1.96 -33.32
CA THR A 154 -67.36 1.05 -32.17
C THR A 154 -67.30 1.89 -30.89
N PRO A 155 -68.40 2.01 -30.13
CA PRO A 155 -68.39 2.79 -28.90
C PRO A 155 -67.53 2.09 -27.84
N SER A 156 -66.47 2.77 -27.40
CA SER A 156 -65.74 2.44 -26.17
C SER A 156 -66.68 2.52 -24.96
N PRO A 157 -66.42 1.78 -23.86
CA PRO A 157 -67.02 2.08 -22.56
C PRO A 157 -66.91 3.57 -22.23
N VAL A 158 -67.91 4.10 -21.55
CA VAL A 158 -67.95 5.51 -21.12
C VAL A 158 -67.52 5.59 -19.67
N LEU A 159 -66.55 6.45 -19.39
CA LEU A 159 -66.10 6.76 -18.05
C LEU A 159 -66.68 8.11 -17.62
N THR A 160 -67.40 8.16 -16.51
CA THR A 160 -67.90 9.40 -15.93
C THR A 160 -66.86 9.95 -14.96
N ILE A 161 -66.47 11.22 -15.08
CA ILE A 161 -65.60 11.89 -14.10
C ILE A 161 -66.45 12.92 -13.36
N ASP A 162 -66.54 12.83 -12.04
CA ASP A 162 -67.22 13.82 -11.21
C ASP A 162 -66.17 14.79 -10.63
N VAL A 163 -66.31 16.08 -10.95
CA VAL A 163 -65.36 17.13 -10.54
C VAL A 163 -65.83 17.83 -9.26
N MET A 164 -65.00 17.84 -8.21
CA MET A 164 -65.38 18.22 -6.84
C MET A 164 -64.43 19.21 -6.16
N ASP A 165 -64.92 19.96 -5.18
CA ASP A 165 -64.12 20.93 -4.41
C ASP A 165 -63.13 20.26 -3.45
N ASN A 166 -63.50 19.11 -2.87
CA ASN A 166 -62.67 18.36 -1.92
C ASN A 166 -62.99 16.86 -2.04
N ALA A 167 -61.98 16.04 -2.35
CA ALA A 167 -62.12 14.58 -2.44
C ALA A 167 -62.61 13.94 -1.12
N TRP A 168 -62.37 14.58 0.03
CA TRP A 168 -62.75 14.07 1.34
C TRP A 168 -64.24 14.17 1.67
N MET A 169 -65.05 14.85 0.85
CA MET A 169 -66.48 15.02 1.14
C MET A 169 -67.28 13.70 1.14
N TYR A 170 -66.69 12.63 0.58
CA TYR A 170 -67.27 11.28 0.59
C TYR A 170 -66.70 10.37 1.67
N LEU A 171 -65.74 10.84 2.46
CA LEU A 171 -65.26 10.08 3.60
C LEU A 171 -66.43 9.84 4.55
N GLY A 172 -66.85 8.59 4.68
CA GLY A 172 -67.86 8.18 5.64
C GLY A 172 -67.24 7.81 6.97
N SER A 173 -66.14 7.07 6.93
CA SER A 173 -65.40 6.67 8.13
C SER A 173 -63.94 6.34 7.85
N LEU A 174 -63.11 6.34 8.89
CA LEU A 174 -61.87 5.55 8.89
C LEU A 174 -62.20 4.16 9.45
N SER A 175 -61.55 3.13 8.91
CA SER A 175 -61.58 1.77 9.49
C SER A 175 -60.28 1.41 10.22
N ALA A 176 -59.18 2.10 9.90
CA ALA A 176 -57.92 2.00 10.62
C ALA A 176 -57.16 3.34 10.55
N LEU A 177 -56.45 3.65 11.63
CA LEU A 177 -55.44 4.70 11.70
C LEU A 177 -54.29 4.16 12.56
N HIS A 178 -53.09 4.07 12.02
CA HIS A 178 -51.94 3.41 12.64
C HIS A 178 -50.67 4.24 12.46
N LEU A 179 -49.74 4.13 13.42
CA LEU A 179 -48.40 4.69 13.31
C LEU A 179 -47.37 3.59 13.47
N SER A 180 -46.31 3.67 12.69
CA SER A 180 -45.17 2.75 12.80
C SER A 180 -43.87 3.47 12.43
N PHE A 181 -42.73 2.88 12.78
CA PHE A 181 -41.44 3.34 12.26
C PHE A 181 -41.20 2.73 10.87
N SER A 182 -40.67 3.50 9.93
CA SER A 182 -40.45 3.06 8.54
C SER A 182 -39.57 1.80 8.46
N ASP A 183 -38.57 1.72 9.35
CA ASP A 183 -37.62 0.59 9.41
C ASP A 183 -38.15 -0.58 10.26
N TYR A 184 -39.22 -0.35 11.03
CA TYR A 184 -39.83 -1.33 11.93
C TYR A 184 -41.37 -1.24 11.89
N PRO A 185 -42.01 -1.60 10.77
CA PRO A 185 -43.42 -1.31 10.50
C PRO A 185 -44.44 -2.09 11.36
N THR A 186 -43.97 -3.02 12.20
CA THR A 186 -44.82 -3.96 12.95
C THR A 186 -44.79 -3.81 14.46
N ASP A 187 -43.98 -2.88 15.00
CA ASP A 187 -43.76 -2.76 16.44
C ASP A 187 -44.08 -1.34 16.92
N ASP A 188 -45.21 -1.21 17.60
CA ASP A 188 -45.76 0.03 18.17
C ASP A 188 -45.11 0.39 19.52
N SER A 189 -44.25 -0.48 20.06
CA SER A 189 -43.70 -0.34 21.41
C SER A 189 -42.26 0.18 21.49
N ARG A 190 -41.59 0.34 20.33
CA ARG A 190 -40.17 0.68 20.30
C ARG A 190 -39.89 2.12 20.68
N GLN A 191 -38.76 2.28 21.38
CA GLN A 191 -38.14 3.58 21.62
C GLN A 191 -37.08 3.78 20.54
N ILE A 192 -37.23 4.81 19.72
CA ILE A 192 -36.23 5.14 18.70
C ILE A 192 -35.62 6.50 18.98
N CYS A 193 -34.31 6.53 18.79
CA CYS A 193 -33.45 7.66 19.00
C CYS A 193 -33.48 8.64 17.82
N ALA A 194 -33.85 9.89 18.09
CA ALA A 194 -33.68 10.99 17.13
C ALA A 194 -32.66 11.98 17.68
N ASN A 195 -31.85 12.58 16.79
CA ASN A 195 -31.04 13.74 17.11
C ASN A 195 -30.93 14.66 15.87
N ASP A 196 -30.15 15.75 15.97
CA ASP A 196 -29.95 16.71 14.86
C ASP A 196 -29.29 16.09 13.61
N GLN A 197 -28.73 14.89 13.73
CA GLN A 197 -28.02 14.19 12.65
C GLN A 197 -28.75 12.93 12.16
N ASN A 198 -29.64 12.36 12.98
CA ASN A 198 -30.35 11.11 12.74
C ASN A 198 -31.86 11.39 12.84
N GLN A 199 -32.51 11.45 11.68
CA GLN A 199 -33.96 11.52 11.56
C GLN A 199 -34.57 10.12 11.57
N ILE A 200 -35.75 10.00 12.16
CA ILE A 200 -36.51 8.75 12.16
C ILE A 200 -37.71 8.89 11.21
N GLY A 201 -37.88 7.94 10.29
CA GLY A 201 -39.09 7.82 9.50
C GLY A 201 -40.25 7.26 10.32
N ILE A 202 -41.36 7.99 10.39
CA ILE A 202 -42.61 7.58 11.04
C ILE A 202 -43.70 7.53 9.98
N THR A 203 -44.20 6.33 9.71
CA THR A 203 -45.26 6.08 8.75
C THR A 203 -46.61 6.08 9.45
N VAL A 204 -47.48 7.00 9.06
CA VAL A 204 -48.90 7.02 9.41
C VAL A 204 -49.69 6.35 8.31
N THR A 205 -50.54 5.40 8.68
CA THR A 205 -51.36 4.62 7.76
C THR A 205 -52.84 4.79 8.11
N ALA A 206 -53.69 5.17 7.15
CA ALA A 206 -55.11 5.41 7.34
C ALA A 206 -55.95 4.69 6.28
N THR A 207 -56.94 3.90 6.69
CA THR A 207 -57.85 3.17 5.79
C THR A 207 -59.19 3.90 5.69
N CYS A 208 -59.40 4.58 4.57
CA CYS A 208 -60.53 5.48 4.32
C CYS A 208 -61.68 4.74 3.64
N LEU A 209 -62.88 4.85 4.21
CA LEU A 209 -64.11 4.28 3.65
C LEU A 209 -65.10 5.39 3.28
N ASP A 210 -65.84 5.19 2.20
CA ASP A 210 -66.96 6.06 1.82
C ASP A 210 -68.17 5.89 2.76
N ALA A 211 -69.21 6.70 2.57
CA ALA A 211 -70.46 6.61 3.34
C ALA A 211 -71.21 5.27 3.22
N LEU A 212 -70.83 4.42 2.25
CA LEU A 212 -71.38 3.08 2.01
C LEU A 212 -70.43 1.97 2.47
N ASN A 213 -69.34 2.30 3.18
CA ASN A 213 -68.26 1.40 3.61
C ASN A 213 -67.46 0.74 2.47
N ASN A 214 -67.49 1.28 1.26
CA ASN A 214 -66.53 0.87 0.24
C ASN A 214 -65.23 1.65 0.46
N PRO A 215 -64.07 1.08 0.11
CA PRO A 215 -62.85 1.84 0.23
C PRO A 215 -62.85 3.07 -0.68
N LEU A 216 -62.37 4.17 -0.15
CA LEU A 216 -62.29 5.43 -0.87
C LEU A 216 -61.03 5.38 -1.73
N TYR A 217 -61.13 4.96 -2.99
CA TYR A 217 -59.97 4.59 -3.83
C TYR A 217 -59.27 5.75 -4.57
N GLN A 218 -59.69 6.99 -4.38
CA GLN A 218 -59.38 8.08 -5.33
C GLN A 218 -58.88 9.36 -4.65
N MET A 219 -58.27 9.21 -3.47
CA MET A 219 -57.48 10.29 -2.87
C MET A 219 -56.16 10.45 -3.61
N LEU A 220 -55.86 11.68 -4.03
CA LEU A 220 -54.51 12.00 -4.48
C LEU A 220 -53.55 12.09 -3.29
N PRO A 221 -52.28 11.70 -3.47
CA PRO A 221 -51.21 11.87 -2.49
C PRO A 221 -51.20 13.25 -1.83
N ASP A 222 -51.36 14.31 -2.62
CA ASP A 222 -51.30 15.69 -2.14
C ASP A 222 -52.42 16.03 -1.16
N ASN A 223 -53.58 15.37 -1.26
CA ASN A 223 -54.72 15.63 -0.38
C ASN A 223 -54.56 14.99 1.02
N LEU A 224 -53.63 14.06 1.20
CA LEU A 224 -53.30 13.48 2.50
C LEU A 224 -52.48 14.43 3.37
N LEU A 225 -51.69 15.31 2.74
CA LEU A 225 -50.79 16.25 3.44
C LEU A 225 -51.53 17.32 4.24
N ASP A 226 -52.78 17.60 3.87
CA ASP A 226 -53.62 18.61 4.52
C ASP A 226 -54.53 18.01 5.60
N VAL A 227 -54.55 16.68 5.73
CA VAL A 227 -55.45 16.01 6.67
C VAL A 227 -54.72 15.10 7.66
N VAL A 228 -53.48 14.70 7.39
CA VAL A 228 -52.69 13.91 8.35
C VAL A 228 -51.62 14.79 8.99
N GLU A 229 -51.56 14.75 10.31
CA GLU A 229 -50.61 15.50 11.12
C GLU A 229 -50.02 14.60 12.21
N LEU A 230 -48.75 14.84 12.55
CA LEU A 230 -48.16 14.30 13.77
C LEU A 230 -48.47 15.25 14.93
N ILE A 231 -48.92 14.68 16.04
CA ILE A 231 -49.29 15.41 17.26
C ILE A 231 -48.61 14.77 18.46
N TYR A 232 -48.43 15.52 19.54
CA TYR A 232 -47.99 14.96 20.81
C TYR A 232 -49.12 14.10 21.40
N TYR A 233 -48.80 12.87 21.78
CA TYR A 233 -49.76 11.87 22.24
C TYR A 233 -50.52 12.33 23.48
N ASP A 234 -49.81 12.92 24.45
CA ASP A 234 -50.39 13.31 25.74
C ASP A 234 -51.17 14.64 25.69
N SER A 235 -50.80 15.56 24.78
CA SER A 235 -51.29 16.95 24.85
C SER A 235 -52.35 17.32 23.82
N GLY A 236 -52.51 16.59 22.70
CA GLY A 236 -53.37 17.08 21.62
C GLY A 236 -52.65 17.92 20.57
N ASN A 237 -51.54 18.55 20.98
CA ASN A 237 -50.93 19.63 20.22
C ASN A 237 -50.16 19.10 19.02
N GLU A 238 -50.25 19.83 17.91
CA GLU A 238 -49.45 19.56 16.71
C GLU A 238 -47.95 19.66 17.04
N LEU A 239 -47.14 18.78 16.44
CA LEU A 239 -45.69 18.99 16.49
C LEU A 239 -45.36 20.25 15.68
N THR A 240 -44.35 21.02 16.09
CA THR A 240 -43.95 22.19 15.31
C THR A 240 -43.37 21.75 13.98
N TRP A 241 -44.04 22.12 12.89
CA TRP A 241 -43.53 22.00 11.54
C TRP A 241 -42.45 23.06 11.30
N VAL A 242 -41.25 22.65 10.89
CA VAL A 242 -40.17 23.58 10.56
C VAL A 242 -39.67 23.27 9.15
N GLU A 243 -39.80 24.26 8.25
CA GLU A 243 -39.39 24.16 6.85
C GLU A 243 -37.85 24.17 6.70
N ASP A 244 -37.14 24.70 7.71
CA ASP A 244 -35.68 24.68 7.87
C ASP A 244 -35.31 24.00 9.21
N LEU A 245 -34.36 23.06 9.24
CA LEU A 245 -33.91 22.32 10.44
C LEU A 245 -33.22 23.18 11.53
N ALA A 246 -33.56 24.46 11.68
CA ALA A 246 -33.15 25.24 12.83
C ALA A 246 -33.99 24.85 14.05
N PRO A 247 -33.39 24.67 15.24
CA PRO A 247 -34.14 24.39 16.46
C PRO A 247 -35.16 25.50 16.72
N ASP A 248 -36.42 25.12 16.91
CA ASP A 248 -37.52 26.02 17.23
C ASP A 248 -37.21 26.79 18.53
N THR A 249 -37.40 28.12 18.49
CA THR A 249 -37.23 29.03 19.63
C THR A 249 -38.21 28.77 20.78
N ASP A 250 -39.28 28.01 20.55
CA ASP A 250 -40.37 27.78 21.51
C ASP A 250 -40.14 26.59 22.46
N GLY A 251 -38.98 25.93 22.37
CA GLY A 251 -38.58 24.88 23.32
C GLY A 251 -39.29 23.53 23.13
N ASN A 252 -39.86 23.29 21.95
CA ASN A 252 -40.45 22.00 21.60
C ASN A 252 -39.36 20.93 21.41
N PRO A 253 -39.49 19.73 22.03
CA PRO A 253 -38.44 18.72 22.04
C PRO A 253 -38.32 17.91 20.73
N LEU A 254 -39.31 18.00 19.84
CA LEU A 254 -39.32 17.34 18.53
C LEU A 254 -39.67 18.32 17.43
N THR A 255 -38.97 18.22 16.31
CA THR A 255 -39.30 18.86 15.04
C THR A 255 -39.49 17.77 14.00
N TYR A 256 -40.33 18.01 12.99
CA TYR A 256 -40.45 17.09 11.86
C TYR A 256 -40.45 17.83 10.54
N ALA A 257 -39.85 17.20 9.54
CA ALA A 257 -39.86 17.66 8.17
C ALA A 257 -40.66 16.67 7.31
N ARG A 258 -41.38 17.22 6.33
CA ARG A 258 -42.12 16.43 5.33
C ARG A 258 -41.20 15.94 4.19
N PHE A 259 -40.03 16.54 4.06
CA PHE A 259 -38.98 16.18 3.10
C PHE A 259 -37.67 15.94 3.84
N LEU A 260 -36.87 14.98 3.36
CA LEU A 260 -35.49 14.77 3.81
C LEU A 260 -34.69 16.07 3.61
N ALA A 261 -34.50 16.83 4.69
CA ALA A 261 -33.51 17.88 4.73
C ALA A 261 -32.15 17.20 4.94
N LEU A 262 -31.37 17.10 3.85
CA LEU A 262 -30.06 16.44 3.83
C LEU A 262 -29.11 17.03 4.89
N PRO A 263 -28.53 16.20 5.79
CA PRO A 263 -27.30 16.57 6.46
C PRO A 263 -26.14 16.52 5.47
N ALA A 264 -25.18 17.42 5.66
CA ALA A 264 -23.94 17.49 4.89
C ALA A 264 -23.02 16.28 5.14
N LYS A 265 -23.33 15.12 4.54
CA LYS A 265 -22.34 14.10 4.17
C LYS A 265 -22.95 13.14 3.16
N GLU A 266 -22.24 12.95 2.05
CA GLU A 266 -22.68 12.27 0.82
C GLU A 266 -23.33 10.90 1.07
N VAL A 267 -24.66 10.87 1.08
CA VAL A 267 -25.44 9.74 0.61
C VAL A 267 -26.33 10.29 -0.51
N HIS A 268 -26.08 9.86 -1.75
CA HIS A 268 -26.95 10.17 -2.88
C HIS A 268 -28.28 9.42 -2.73
N LEU A 269 -29.20 9.97 -1.94
CA LEU A 269 -30.62 9.67 -2.04
C LEU A 269 -31.26 10.83 -2.82
N THR A 270 -31.76 10.51 -4.01
CA THR A 270 -32.60 11.38 -4.84
C THR A 270 -33.68 12.02 -3.97
N GLN A 271 -33.85 13.34 -4.12
CA GLN A 271 -34.90 14.19 -3.54
C GLN A 271 -36.09 13.37 -3.01
N GLY A 272 -36.20 13.26 -1.68
CA GLY A 272 -37.10 12.32 -1.02
C GLY A 272 -38.53 12.44 -1.53
N GLN A 273 -38.97 11.44 -2.29
CA GLN A 273 -40.37 11.27 -2.63
C GLN A 273 -41.12 10.95 -1.34
N VAL A 274 -42.19 11.70 -1.06
CA VAL A 274 -43.22 11.22 -0.13
C VAL A 274 -43.78 9.95 -0.77
N SER A 275 -43.42 8.78 -0.22
CA SER A 275 -43.95 7.51 -0.72
C SER A 275 -45.38 7.38 -0.20
N ILE A 276 -46.33 7.90 -0.97
CA ILE A 276 -47.75 7.68 -0.70
C ILE A 276 -48.15 6.41 -1.41
N VAL A 277 -48.19 5.33 -0.64
CA VAL A 277 -48.70 4.05 -1.11
C VAL A 277 -50.20 4.03 -0.80
N SER A 278 -51.00 3.89 -1.85
CA SER A 278 -52.42 3.55 -1.73
C SER A 278 -52.60 2.07 -2.06
N THR A 279 -53.38 1.36 -1.26
CA THR A 279 -53.68 -0.07 -1.48
C THR A 279 -55.15 -0.29 -1.80
N MET A 280 -55.45 -1.49 -2.34
CA MET A 280 -56.78 -1.93 -2.80
C MET A 280 -57.84 -2.05 -1.70
N ASP A 281 -57.54 -1.66 -0.47
CA ASP A 281 -58.45 -1.60 0.67
C ASP A 281 -58.73 -0.15 1.12
N GLY A 282 -58.28 0.86 0.36
CA GLY A 282 -58.42 2.28 0.69
C GLY A 282 -57.44 2.73 1.78
N THR A 283 -56.39 1.94 2.03
CA THR A 283 -55.32 2.31 2.94
C THR A 283 -54.32 3.23 2.27
N TYR A 284 -54.02 4.34 2.94
CA TYR A 284 -53.08 5.37 2.55
C TYR A 284 -51.96 5.45 3.58
N SER A 285 -50.71 5.51 3.14
CA SER A 285 -49.56 5.69 4.03
C SER A 285 -48.79 6.98 3.72
N ILE A 286 -48.37 7.69 4.76
CA ILE A 286 -47.50 8.87 4.67
C ILE A 286 -46.37 8.74 5.69
N THR A 287 -45.13 8.98 5.26
CA THR A 287 -43.95 8.92 6.14
C THR A 287 -43.44 10.32 6.45
N TYR A 288 -43.36 10.66 7.73
CA TYR A 288 -42.75 11.88 8.27
C TYR A 288 -41.35 11.58 8.79
N TYR A 289 -40.41 12.54 8.66
CA TYR A 289 -39.09 12.41 9.27
C TYR A 289 -39.00 13.29 10.51
N VAL A 290 -38.83 12.68 11.67
CA VAL A 290 -38.79 13.36 12.97
C VAL A 290 -37.34 13.45 13.47
N SER A 291 -36.94 14.63 13.93
CA SER A 291 -35.67 14.91 14.61
C SER A 291 -35.92 15.46 16.01
N ALA A 292 -34.96 15.28 16.91
CA ALA A 292 -34.96 15.88 18.25
C ALA A 292 -33.72 16.78 18.40
N PRO A 293 -33.85 18.03 18.90
CA PRO A 293 -32.70 18.87 19.18
C PRO A 293 -31.74 18.21 20.17
N ALA A 294 -30.42 18.26 19.94
CA ALA A 294 -29.41 17.63 20.81
C ALA A 294 -29.39 18.15 22.27
N LYS A 295 -30.19 19.17 22.58
CA LYS A 295 -30.30 19.80 23.91
C LYS A 295 -31.58 19.46 24.68
N SER A 296 -32.50 18.68 24.13
CA SER A 296 -33.67 18.26 24.91
C SER A 296 -33.22 17.33 26.04
N ASP A 297 -33.76 17.61 27.21
CA ASP A 297 -33.42 17.19 28.57
C ASP A 297 -33.64 15.70 28.88
N GLY A 298 -33.44 14.81 27.90
CA GLY A 298 -33.62 13.37 28.05
C GLY A 298 -35.08 12.95 28.28
N GLN A 299 -36.04 13.85 28.06
CA GLN A 299 -37.46 13.52 28.19
C GLN A 299 -37.96 12.80 26.94
N ASN A 300 -38.44 11.57 27.15
CA ASN A 300 -39.12 10.77 26.13
C ASN A 300 -40.37 11.52 25.66
N SER A 301 -40.52 11.69 24.35
CA SER A 301 -41.69 12.30 23.74
C SER A 301 -42.55 11.22 23.09
N LYS A 302 -43.83 11.16 23.44
CA LYS A 302 -44.79 10.27 22.77
C LYS A 302 -45.49 11.01 21.65
N ILE A 303 -45.50 10.43 20.47
CA ILE A 303 -46.17 10.97 19.28
C ILE A 303 -47.39 10.13 18.92
N ALA A 304 -48.39 10.79 18.34
CA ALA A 304 -49.62 10.24 17.80
C ALA A 304 -49.85 10.83 16.40
N ALA A 305 -50.83 10.30 15.67
CA ALA A 305 -51.33 10.91 14.44
C ALA A 305 -52.72 11.50 14.66
N ARG A 306 -53.00 12.60 13.96
CA ARG A 306 -54.34 13.13 13.73
C ARG A 306 -54.63 13.00 12.24
N PHE A 307 -55.80 12.45 11.93
CA PHE A 307 -56.42 12.52 10.63
C PHE A 307 -57.63 13.46 10.76
N SER A 308 -57.68 14.54 10.00
CA SER A 308 -58.77 15.53 10.03
C SER A 308 -59.09 16.05 8.64
N SER A 309 -60.11 15.50 8.00
CA SER A 309 -60.50 15.95 6.66
C SER A 309 -61.48 17.12 6.65
N ASP A 310 -62.29 17.24 7.71
CA ASP A 310 -63.21 18.34 7.98
C ASP A 310 -63.57 18.34 9.48
N SER A 311 -64.44 19.28 9.90
CA SER A 311 -64.87 19.38 11.30
C SER A 311 -65.69 18.20 11.83
N SER A 312 -66.22 17.35 10.95
CA SER A 312 -67.00 16.15 11.29
C SER A 312 -66.19 14.86 11.28
N HIS A 313 -65.01 14.86 10.63
CA HIS A 313 -64.18 13.68 10.44
C HIS A 313 -62.77 13.90 10.98
N THR A 314 -62.67 14.00 12.31
CA THR A 314 -61.39 14.04 13.03
C THR A 314 -61.20 12.74 13.80
N TYR A 315 -60.12 12.02 13.49
CA TYR A 315 -59.70 10.79 14.14
C TYR A 315 -58.27 10.97 14.65
N THR A 316 -57.95 10.43 15.81
CA THR A 316 -56.59 10.54 16.38
C THR A 316 -56.12 9.18 16.85
N THR A 317 -54.83 9.01 17.07
CA THR A 317 -54.30 7.83 17.77
C THR A 317 -53.94 8.15 19.22
N GLN A 318 -54.49 9.23 19.77
CA GLN A 318 -54.24 9.65 21.15
C GLN A 318 -54.92 8.72 22.16
N SER A 319 -54.44 8.84 23.40
CA SER A 319 -54.99 8.12 24.55
C SER A 319 -56.52 8.22 24.58
N GLY A 320 -57.20 7.07 24.56
CA GLY A 320 -58.66 6.97 24.64
C GLY A 320 -59.40 7.11 23.30
N SER A 321 -58.70 7.24 22.18
CA SER A 321 -59.28 7.11 20.84
C SER A 321 -59.57 5.64 20.48
N PRO A 322 -60.52 5.33 19.57
CA PRO A 322 -60.65 4.00 18.98
C PRO A 322 -59.39 3.49 18.26
N TYR A 323 -58.46 4.40 17.93
CA TYR A 323 -57.19 4.11 17.24
C TYR A 323 -55.95 4.37 18.12
N ASP A 324 -56.11 4.33 19.44
CA ASP A 324 -55.06 4.63 20.42
C ASP A 324 -53.76 3.84 20.14
N CYS A 325 -52.73 4.55 19.69
CA CYS A 325 -51.38 4.06 19.53
C CYS A 325 -50.39 5.23 19.61
N SER A 326 -49.27 5.00 20.30
CA SER A 326 -48.22 6.00 20.51
C SER A 326 -46.87 5.43 20.13
N LEU A 327 -46.02 6.22 19.47
CA LEU A 327 -44.59 5.90 19.34
C LEU A 327 -43.79 6.76 20.32
N THR A 328 -42.78 6.18 20.94
CA THR A 328 -41.91 6.92 21.87
C THR A 328 -40.59 7.28 21.18
N VAL A 329 -40.31 8.58 21.07
CA VAL A 329 -39.05 9.10 20.55
C VAL A 329 -38.18 9.58 21.71
N ILE A 330 -36.92 9.12 21.74
CA ILE A 330 -35.95 9.48 22.78
C ILE A 330 -34.88 10.39 22.18
N PRO A 331 -34.61 11.56 22.78
CA PRO A 331 -33.46 12.37 22.38
C PRO A 331 -32.15 11.69 22.81
N CYS A 332 -31.23 11.47 21.88
CA CYS A 332 -29.96 10.83 22.22
C CYS A 332 -28.80 11.81 22.37
N SER A 333 -28.22 11.82 23.56
CA SER A 333 -26.93 12.45 23.84
C SER A 333 -25.74 11.48 23.70
N SER A 334 -25.99 10.17 23.54
CA SER A 334 -24.94 9.16 23.43
C SER A 334 -25.28 8.12 22.35
N PRO A 335 -24.30 7.72 21.51
CA PRO A 335 -24.46 6.63 20.55
C PRO A 335 -24.71 5.27 21.22
N TRP A 336 -24.43 5.15 22.53
CA TRP A 336 -24.62 3.94 23.33
C TRP A 336 -25.99 3.86 24.03
N TRP A 337 -26.94 4.73 23.68
CA TRP A 337 -28.25 4.83 24.36
C TRP A 337 -29.02 3.50 24.39
N ASN A 338 -28.90 2.69 23.33
CA ASN A 338 -29.61 1.42 23.23
C ASN A 338 -28.83 0.24 23.85
N LEU A 339 -27.65 0.46 24.44
CA LEU A 339 -26.85 -0.61 25.04
C LEU A 339 -27.57 -1.20 26.26
N LYS A 340 -27.92 -2.49 26.20
CA LYS A 340 -28.47 -3.25 27.34
C LYS A 340 -27.39 -3.93 28.14
N SER A 341 -26.50 -4.64 27.44
CA SER A 341 -25.48 -5.46 28.07
C SER A 341 -24.27 -5.66 27.17
N VAL A 342 -23.11 -5.76 27.81
CA VAL A 342 -21.87 -6.24 27.19
C VAL A 342 -21.74 -7.72 27.58
N SER A 343 -21.99 -8.60 26.61
CA SER A 343 -22.00 -10.05 26.84
C SER A 343 -20.60 -10.66 26.86
N ALA A 344 -19.64 -10.03 26.17
CA ALA A 344 -18.24 -10.41 26.19
C ALA A 344 -17.34 -9.19 26.00
N LEU A 345 -16.24 -9.16 26.75
CA LEU A 345 -15.10 -8.26 26.53
C LEU A 345 -13.83 -9.11 26.63
N THR A 346 -13.25 -9.46 25.48
CA THR A 346 -12.07 -10.32 25.36
C THR A 346 -10.86 -9.53 24.88
N ILE A 347 -9.67 -10.05 25.17
CA ILE A 347 -8.39 -9.49 24.74
C ILE A 347 -7.60 -10.64 24.11
N GLU A 348 -7.09 -10.44 22.91
CA GLU A 348 -6.35 -11.42 22.12
C GLU A 348 -5.11 -10.79 21.45
N PHE A 349 -4.18 -11.64 21.01
CA PHE A 349 -3.00 -11.24 20.24
C PHE A 349 -3.10 -11.69 18.79
N SER A 350 -2.81 -10.78 17.88
CA SER A 350 -2.71 -11.05 16.45
C SER A 350 -1.54 -12.00 16.15
N ASP A 351 -0.41 -11.80 16.84
CA ASP A 351 0.85 -12.50 16.54
C ASP A 351 0.97 -13.86 17.24
N TYR A 352 0.15 -14.13 18.27
CA TYR A 352 0.25 -15.34 19.10
C TYR A 352 -1.12 -15.88 19.56
N PRO A 353 -1.96 -16.38 18.65
CA PRO A 353 -3.39 -16.67 18.91
C PRO A 353 -3.70 -17.87 19.84
N SER A 354 -2.69 -18.66 20.28
CA SER A 354 -2.93 -19.98 20.87
C SER A 354 -2.71 -20.13 22.39
N SER A 355 -2.38 -19.07 23.15
CA SER A 355 -2.07 -19.22 24.59
C SER A 355 -2.72 -18.17 25.50
N THR A 356 -3.37 -18.62 26.56
CA THR A 356 -4.14 -17.82 27.53
C THR A 356 -3.31 -17.22 28.67
N SER A 357 -2.01 -17.47 28.70
CA SER A 357 -1.09 -16.91 29.71
C SER A 357 0.34 -16.97 29.17
N ARG A 358 0.76 -15.93 28.47
CA ARG A 358 2.17 -15.71 28.17
C ARG A 358 2.62 -14.34 28.62
N VAL A 359 3.84 -14.35 29.12
CA VAL A 359 4.66 -13.17 29.38
C VAL A 359 5.17 -12.69 28.02
N ILE A 360 4.62 -11.59 27.51
CA ILE A 360 5.08 -10.99 26.26
C ILE A 360 6.00 -9.82 26.60
N ASN A 361 7.14 -9.74 25.91
CA ASN A 361 8.15 -8.75 26.21
C ASN A 361 8.19 -7.70 25.11
N ALA A 362 7.76 -6.50 25.47
CA ALA A 362 7.82 -5.34 24.60
C ALA A 362 9.05 -4.49 24.99
N ASN A 363 9.70 -3.85 24.02
CA ASN A 363 10.72 -2.83 24.23
C ASN A 363 10.37 -1.60 23.35
N ASP A 364 11.24 -0.59 23.28
CA ASP A 364 10.95 0.62 22.48
C ASP A 364 10.85 0.34 20.98
N GLU A 365 11.40 -0.77 20.50
CA GLU A 365 11.46 -1.15 19.08
C GLU A 365 10.41 -2.20 18.71
N TYR A 366 9.96 -3.00 19.68
CA TYR A 366 8.99 -4.08 19.52
C TYR A 366 7.70 -3.77 20.27
N GLN A 367 6.67 -3.46 19.49
CA GLN A 367 5.31 -3.29 19.98
C GLN A 367 4.52 -4.58 19.82
N VAL A 368 3.63 -4.83 20.77
CA VAL A 368 2.71 -5.98 20.72
C VAL A 368 1.33 -5.48 20.33
N ALA A 369 0.75 -6.06 19.27
CA ALA A 369 -0.63 -5.79 18.89
C ALA A 369 -1.60 -6.52 19.83
N VAL A 370 -2.42 -5.75 20.53
CA VAL A 370 -3.43 -6.21 21.48
C VAL A 370 -4.81 -5.88 20.93
N THR A 371 -5.60 -6.89 20.61
CA THR A 371 -6.96 -6.74 20.11
C THR A 371 -7.95 -6.90 21.24
N ILE A 372 -8.81 -5.91 21.45
CA ILE A 372 -9.95 -5.96 22.35
C ILE A 372 -11.20 -6.20 21.52
N THR A 373 -11.95 -7.27 21.82
CA THR A 373 -13.23 -7.57 21.18
C THR A 373 -14.36 -7.41 22.18
N MET A 374 -15.38 -6.66 21.81
CA MET A 374 -16.57 -6.39 22.63
C MET A 374 -17.83 -6.85 21.90
N VAL A 375 -18.66 -7.65 22.56
CA VAL A 375 -19.95 -8.12 22.01
C VAL A 375 -21.10 -7.52 22.83
N CYS A 376 -21.91 -6.70 22.17
CA CYS A 376 -22.98 -5.90 22.77
C CYS A 376 -24.35 -6.33 22.26
N SER A 377 -25.33 -6.28 23.16
CA SER A 377 -26.74 -6.39 22.80
C SER A 377 -27.49 -5.08 23.08
N ASP A 378 -28.48 -4.80 22.27
CA ASP A 378 -29.43 -3.71 22.49
C ASP A 378 -30.48 -4.06 23.57
N GLN A 379 -31.40 -3.14 23.89
CA GLN A 379 -32.49 -3.32 24.87
C GLN A 379 -33.41 -4.51 24.54
N ASP A 380 -33.52 -4.86 23.26
CA ASP A 380 -34.33 -5.98 22.76
C ASP A 380 -33.55 -7.32 22.79
N GLY A 381 -32.25 -7.28 23.10
CA GLY A 381 -31.36 -8.44 23.09
C GLY A 381 -30.86 -8.82 21.71
N GLN A 382 -31.07 -7.98 20.69
CA GLN A 382 -30.45 -8.10 19.37
C GLN A 382 -29.04 -7.52 19.40
N PRO A 383 -28.17 -7.82 18.41
CA PRO A 383 -26.86 -7.22 18.34
C PRO A 383 -26.94 -5.69 18.26
N LEU A 384 -26.14 -4.98 19.05
CA LEU A 384 -26.21 -3.52 19.10
C LEU A 384 -25.78 -2.90 17.76
N GLU A 385 -26.67 -2.13 17.14
CA GLU A 385 -26.42 -1.32 15.95
C GLU A 385 -26.37 0.18 16.33
N GLY A 386 -25.60 0.99 15.60
CA GLY A 386 -25.56 2.44 15.78
C GLY A 386 -24.20 3.04 16.17
N PRO A 387 -23.45 2.53 17.17
CA PRO A 387 -22.14 3.08 17.50
C PRO A 387 -21.15 2.91 16.34
N SER A 388 -20.48 3.99 15.96
CA SER A 388 -19.37 3.92 15.01
C SER A 388 -18.11 3.37 15.68
N SER A 389 -17.17 2.95 14.85
CA SER A 389 -15.78 2.66 15.21
C SER A 389 -15.12 3.72 16.09
N SER A 390 -15.33 5.00 15.76
CA SER A 390 -14.84 6.13 16.54
C SER A 390 -15.54 6.28 17.88
N ASP A 391 -16.83 5.95 17.96
CA ASP A 391 -17.55 5.95 19.22
C ASP A 391 -17.01 4.86 20.15
N PHE A 392 -16.67 3.69 19.63
CA PHE A 392 -16.04 2.62 20.40
C PHE A 392 -14.70 3.01 21.00
N LEU A 393 -13.78 3.58 20.20
CA LEU A 393 -12.44 3.96 20.65
C LEU A 393 -12.45 5.04 21.76
N ASN A 394 -13.49 5.87 21.82
CA ASN A 394 -13.63 6.90 22.87
C ASN A 394 -13.98 6.33 24.26
N TYR A 395 -14.53 5.11 24.33
CA TYR A 395 -15.00 4.51 25.59
C TYR A 395 -14.27 3.21 25.96
N ILE A 396 -13.36 2.72 25.10
CA ILE A 396 -12.51 1.57 25.36
C ILE A 396 -11.08 2.02 25.74
N SER A 397 -10.51 1.38 26.76
CA SER A 397 -9.14 1.67 27.21
C SER A 397 -8.44 0.40 27.71
N LEU A 398 -7.12 0.40 27.60
CA LEU A 398 -6.28 -0.55 28.32
C LEU A 398 -5.99 -0.02 29.73
N ILE A 399 -6.22 -0.85 30.73
CA ILE A 399 -5.95 -0.56 32.14
C ILE A 399 -4.95 -1.55 32.70
N TYR A 400 -4.23 -1.17 33.75
CA TYR A 400 -3.54 -2.14 34.59
C TYR A 400 -4.57 -2.95 35.37
N PHE A 401 -4.51 -4.28 35.28
CA PHE A 401 -5.45 -5.18 35.94
C PHE A 401 -5.45 -5.01 37.46
N ASP A 402 -4.26 -4.82 38.05
CA ASP A 402 -4.09 -4.79 39.50
C ASP A 402 -4.45 -3.42 40.13
N SER A 403 -4.41 -2.31 39.38
CA SER A 403 -4.75 -0.98 39.91
C SER A 403 -6.03 -0.37 39.32
N ALA A 404 -6.53 -0.92 38.21
CA ALA A 404 -7.60 -0.36 37.39
C ALA A 404 -7.34 1.05 36.83
N ASP A 405 -6.12 1.57 37.00
CA ASP A 405 -5.68 2.81 36.40
C ASP A 405 -5.47 2.59 34.89
N PRO A 406 -5.80 3.58 34.04
CA PRO A 406 -5.43 3.55 32.64
C PRO A 406 -3.92 3.39 32.50
N VAL A 407 -3.49 2.71 31.44
CA VAL A 407 -2.07 2.63 31.06
C VAL A 407 -1.62 4.02 30.59
N ASP A 408 -1.30 4.91 31.53
CA ASP A 408 -1.22 6.35 31.24
C ASP A 408 -0.08 6.71 30.27
N LYS A 409 -0.33 7.67 29.35
CA LYS A 409 0.65 8.17 28.37
C LYS A 409 1.80 8.97 29.01
N SER A 410 1.72 9.29 30.30
CA SER A 410 2.70 10.15 30.98
C SER A 410 3.15 9.63 32.35
N GLY A 411 4.39 9.16 32.40
CA GLY A 411 5.31 9.32 33.53
C GLY A 411 5.04 8.49 34.80
N GLY A 412 5.56 7.26 34.84
CA GLY A 412 5.75 6.51 36.09
C GLY A 412 5.48 5.01 36.01
N ASN A 413 4.91 4.54 34.90
CA ASN A 413 4.51 3.16 34.70
C ASN A 413 5.36 2.47 33.61
N PRO A 414 5.60 1.14 33.69
CA PRO A 414 6.59 0.44 32.86
C PRO A 414 6.11 0.11 31.44
N LEU A 415 4.85 0.41 31.09
CA LEU A 415 4.32 0.21 29.75
C LEU A 415 3.75 1.52 29.22
N ILE A 416 4.03 1.79 27.94
CA ILE A 416 3.46 2.90 27.18
C ILE A 416 2.64 2.25 26.06
N TYR A 417 1.45 2.78 25.78
CA TYR A 417 0.74 2.42 24.56
C TYR A 417 0.61 3.63 23.65
N THR A 418 0.67 3.38 22.35
CA THR A 418 0.45 4.39 21.33
C THR A 418 -0.68 3.94 20.41
N ASP A 419 -1.44 4.91 19.92
CA ASP A 419 -2.50 4.67 18.93
C ASP A 419 -1.92 4.56 17.49
N THR A 420 -0.60 4.75 17.37
CA THR A 420 0.21 4.69 16.13
C THR A 420 1.57 4.05 16.42
N PRO A 421 2.08 3.16 15.56
CA PRO A 421 3.36 2.51 15.78
C PRO A 421 4.57 3.44 15.68
N VAL A 422 5.66 3.11 16.39
CA VAL A 422 6.84 4.00 16.56
C VAL A 422 8.00 3.69 15.60
N SER A 423 7.98 2.58 14.84
CA SER A 423 9.09 2.18 13.96
C SER A 423 8.71 1.99 12.47
N GLU A 424 9.70 2.19 11.58
CA GLU A 424 9.59 2.19 10.11
C GLU A 424 9.49 0.79 9.45
N HIS A 425 9.21 -0.27 10.20
CA HIS A 425 8.98 -1.60 9.60
C HIS A 425 7.54 -1.71 9.07
N PRO A 426 7.35 -2.03 7.77
CA PRO A 426 6.08 -1.79 7.09
C PRO A 426 5.10 -2.93 7.35
N LEU A 427 4.27 -2.81 8.38
CA LEU A 427 2.95 -3.44 8.39
C LEU A 427 1.95 -2.42 8.96
N PHE A 428 0.97 -2.10 8.12
CA PHE A 428 -0.12 -1.16 8.38
C PHE A 428 -0.84 -1.46 9.70
N VAL A 429 -1.28 -0.41 10.41
CA VAL A 429 -2.72 -0.12 10.68
C VAL A 429 -2.84 1.06 11.66
N GLN A 430 -3.37 2.17 11.13
CA GLN A 430 -4.18 3.17 11.83
C GLN A 430 -5.37 2.45 12.46
N ALA A 431 -5.58 2.51 13.79
CA ALA A 431 -6.68 1.86 14.53
C ALA A 431 -7.86 1.43 13.64
N ALA A 432 -7.81 0.21 13.09
CA ALA A 432 -8.83 -0.28 12.19
C ALA A 432 -9.85 -1.00 13.03
N THR A 433 -10.96 -0.33 13.32
CA THR A 433 -12.15 -1.03 13.76
C THR A 433 -12.74 -1.71 12.54
N ILE A 434 -12.64 -3.04 12.50
CA ILE A 434 -13.44 -3.84 11.58
C ILE A 434 -14.72 -4.15 12.34
N GLN A 435 -15.87 -3.67 11.87
CA GLN A 435 -17.15 -4.22 12.31
C GLN A 435 -17.29 -5.57 11.62
N ASP A 436 -16.76 -6.63 12.22
CA ASP A 436 -16.83 -7.99 11.63
C ASP A 436 -18.26 -8.54 11.61
N SER A 437 -19.14 -8.02 12.48
CA SER A 437 -20.57 -8.38 12.53
C SER A 437 -21.39 -7.34 13.33
N PRO A 438 -22.71 -7.23 13.10
CA PRO A 438 -23.61 -6.44 13.96
C PRO A 438 -23.39 -6.80 15.44
N GLY A 439 -23.30 -5.79 16.32
CA GLY A 439 -23.07 -5.95 17.76
C GLY A 439 -21.65 -6.36 18.20
N THR A 440 -20.69 -6.59 17.29
CA THR A 440 -19.30 -6.89 17.65
C THR A 440 -18.38 -5.74 17.26
N PHE A 441 -17.60 -5.25 18.22
CA PHE A 441 -16.66 -4.14 18.04
C PHE A 441 -15.24 -4.60 18.36
N LEU A 442 -14.28 -4.22 17.52
CA LEU A 442 -12.86 -4.54 17.67
C LEU A 442 -12.01 -3.27 17.80
N GLY A 443 -11.09 -3.26 18.75
CA GLY A 443 -10.13 -2.17 18.96
C GLY A 443 -8.74 -2.74 19.14
N MET A 444 -7.79 -2.28 18.33
CA MET A 444 -6.41 -2.74 18.37
C MET A 444 -5.50 -1.67 18.96
N TYR A 445 -4.67 -2.06 19.93
CA TYR A 445 -3.71 -1.22 20.62
C TYR A 445 -2.30 -1.78 20.44
N TYR A 446 -1.30 -0.90 20.36
CA TYR A 446 0.10 -1.30 20.34
C TYR A 446 0.74 -0.98 21.69
N VAL A 447 1.19 -2.01 22.39
CA VAL A 447 1.81 -1.88 23.72
C VAL A 447 3.31 -2.04 23.58
N SER A 448 4.08 -1.04 24.04
CA SER A 448 5.54 -1.08 24.14
C SER A 448 5.99 -0.96 25.60
N ALA A 449 7.28 -1.23 25.85
CA ALA A 449 7.90 -0.91 27.13
C ALA A 449 9.15 -0.05 26.94
N PRO A 450 9.40 0.93 27.82
CA PRO A 450 10.55 1.82 27.73
C PRO A 450 11.89 1.08 27.67
N SER A 451 12.83 1.59 26.87
CA SER A 451 14.25 1.24 26.95
C SER A 451 14.76 1.56 28.36
N GLY A 452 15.10 0.51 29.12
CA GLY A 452 15.50 0.63 30.53
C GLY A 452 14.51 0.04 31.53
N SER A 453 13.46 -0.65 31.08
CA SER A 453 12.67 -1.51 31.97
C SER A 453 13.54 -2.61 32.62
N ASP A 454 13.30 -2.87 33.90
CA ASP A 454 14.11 -3.73 34.78
C ASP A 454 13.63 -5.20 34.80
N GLY A 455 12.79 -5.62 33.85
CA GLY A 455 12.11 -6.92 33.94
C GLY A 455 10.79 -6.88 34.71
N THR A 456 10.24 -5.70 35.04
CA THR A 456 8.91 -5.60 35.68
C THR A 456 7.84 -6.32 34.87
N THR A 457 6.99 -7.04 35.60
CA THR A 457 5.83 -7.74 35.06
C THR A 457 4.57 -6.94 35.36
N SER A 458 3.81 -6.59 34.34
CA SER A 458 2.57 -5.82 34.43
C SER A 458 1.41 -6.65 33.94
N LYS A 459 0.26 -6.58 34.61
CA LYS A 459 -0.97 -7.18 34.11
C LYS A 459 -1.85 -6.11 33.46
N ILE A 460 -2.27 -6.29 32.21
CA ILE A 460 -3.18 -5.37 31.51
C ILE A 460 -4.53 -6.02 31.21
N SER A 461 -5.59 -5.22 31.16
CA SER A 461 -6.97 -5.63 30.96
C SER A 461 -7.69 -4.60 30.08
N GLY A 462 -8.80 -4.99 29.46
CA GLY A 462 -9.68 -4.09 28.72
C GLY A 462 -10.73 -3.52 29.66
N LYS A 463 -10.99 -2.23 29.53
CA LYS A 463 -12.05 -1.52 30.26
C LYS A 463 -12.94 -0.78 29.27
N PHE A 464 -14.24 -0.99 29.39
CA PHE A 464 -15.28 -0.24 28.68
C PHE A 464 -16.12 0.58 29.66
N SER A 465 -16.21 1.89 29.44
CA SER A 465 -16.88 2.84 30.36
C SER A 465 -17.72 3.90 29.63
N PRO A 466 -18.89 3.54 29.08
CA PRO A 466 -19.84 4.54 28.62
C PRO A 466 -20.41 5.28 29.85
N SER A 467 -20.66 6.58 29.71
CA SER A 467 -21.14 7.46 30.79
C SER A 467 -22.47 7.03 31.45
N VAL A 468 -23.17 6.04 30.88
CA VAL A 468 -24.55 5.67 31.20
C VAL A 468 -24.68 4.30 31.91
N GLN A 469 -23.60 3.52 32.03
CA GLN A 469 -23.59 2.18 32.65
C GLN A 469 -22.38 2.00 33.59
N PRO A 470 -22.46 1.11 34.60
CA PRO A 470 -21.30 0.76 35.42
C PRO A 470 -20.18 0.15 34.57
N ASP A 471 -18.93 0.51 34.90
CA ASP A 471 -17.71 0.04 34.24
C ASP A 471 -17.74 -1.48 34.02
N THR A 472 -17.63 -1.91 32.75
CA THR A 472 -17.45 -3.33 32.43
C THR A 472 -15.96 -3.59 32.23
N LYS A 473 -15.39 -4.42 33.11
CA LYS A 473 -14.00 -4.89 33.03
C LYS A 473 -13.98 -6.30 32.48
N SER A 474 -13.00 -6.61 31.62
CA SER A 474 -12.78 -8.00 31.21
C SER A 474 -12.37 -8.83 32.43
N SER A 475 -12.89 -10.05 32.54
CA SER A 475 -12.39 -11.04 33.51
C SER A 475 -11.03 -11.62 33.11
N ASN A 476 -10.67 -11.47 31.83
CA ASN A 476 -9.39 -11.87 31.29
C ASN A 476 -8.38 -10.73 31.43
N TYR A 477 -7.17 -11.08 31.87
CA TYR A 477 -6.04 -10.18 31.97
C TYR A 477 -4.82 -10.81 31.31
N LEU A 478 -3.93 -9.95 30.86
CA LEU A 478 -2.71 -10.33 30.19
C LEU A 478 -1.50 -9.95 31.03
N THR A 479 -0.48 -10.79 31.08
CA THR A 479 0.78 -10.49 31.78
C THR A 479 1.88 -10.11 30.77
N ILE A 480 2.46 -8.92 30.87
CA ILE A 480 3.55 -8.39 30.01
C ILE A 480 4.79 -8.19 30.86
N LYS A 481 5.98 -8.61 30.40
CA LYS A 481 7.23 -8.37 31.12
C LYS A 481 8.21 -7.60 30.25
N ALA A 482 8.61 -6.42 30.67
CA ALA A 482 9.41 -5.54 29.84
C ALA A 482 10.91 -5.86 29.96
N PHE A 483 11.65 -5.96 28.85
CA PHE A 483 13.11 -6.16 28.85
C PHE A 483 13.82 -5.24 27.86
N ALA A 484 15.04 -4.81 28.20
CA ALA A 484 15.79 -3.82 27.42
C ALA A 484 16.62 -4.37 26.23
N SER A 485 16.72 -5.69 26.01
CA SER A 485 17.60 -6.28 24.99
C SER A 485 16.80 -6.99 23.89
N THR A 486 17.16 -6.81 22.61
CA THR A 486 16.57 -7.48 21.43
C THR A 486 16.78 -9.00 21.40
N TRP A 487 17.57 -9.57 22.33
CA TRP A 487 18.04 -10.96 22.35
C TRP A 487 17.37 -11.81 23.44
N TRP A 488 16.35 -11.26 24.11
CA TRP A 488 15.77 -11.80 25.35
C TRP A 488 15.17 -13.20 25.20
N ASN A 489 14.75 -13.59 24.00
CA ASN A 489 14.06 -14.87 23.77
C ASN A 489 15.00 -16.00 23.37
N ILE A 490 16.32 -15.84 23.45
CA ILE A 490 17.22 -16.95 23.14
C ILE A 490 16.95 -18.08 24.12
N GLY A 491 16.49 -19.21 23.58
CA GLY A 491 16.25 -20.43 24.33
C GLY A 491 17.48 -21.32 24.31
N SER A 492 18.01 -21.59 23.12
CA SER A 492 19.18 -22.45 22.97
C SER A 492 20.02 -22.11 21.74
N ILE A 493 21.29 -22.49 21.79
CA ILE A 493 22.18 -22.51 20.63
C ILE A 493 22.26 -23.97 20.18
N LEU A 494 21.88 -24.24 18.94
CA LEU A 494 21.90 -25.58 18.35
C LEU A 494 23.22 -25.90 17.66
N GLU A 495 23.87 -24.88 17.11
CA GLU A 495 25.14 -24.98 16.41
C GLU A 495 25.98 -23.75 16.74
N LEU A 496 27.26 -23.96 17.06
CA LEU A 496 28.29 -22.93 17.08
C LEU A 496 29.54 -23.56 16.45
N ASP A 497 30.01 -22.99 15.35
CA ASP A 497 31.09 -23.55 14.53
C ASP A 497 32.04 -22.44 14.07
N ILE A 498 33.34 -22.75 13.96
CA ILE A 498 34.38 -21.85 13.45
C ILE A 498 35.20 -22.56 12.36
N LYS A 499 35.40 -21.90 11.21
CA LYS A 499 36.09 -22.45 10.03
C LYS A 499 36.91 -21.38 9.32
N PHE A 500 37.93 -21.77 8.56
CA PHE A 500 38.53 -20.86 7.58
C PHE A 500 37.58 -20.67 6.40
N LYS A 501 37.43 -19.43 5.94
CA LYS A 501 36.54 -19.11 4.83
C LYS A 501 37.04 -19.68 3.50
N GLU A 502 38.35 -19.57 3.26
CA GLU A 502 38.99 -19.97 2.00
C GLU A 502 39.19 -21.49 1.90
N ASN A 503 39.40 -22.16 3.03
CA ASN A 503 39.56 -23.60 3.09
C ASN A 503 38.85 -24.18 4.34
N PRO A 504 37.53 -24.41 4.28
CA PRO A 504 36.73 -24.83 5.44
C PRO A 504 37.13 -26.18 6.05
N ASP A 505 37.88 -27.00 5.32
CA ASP A 505 38.37 -28.31 5.74
C ASP A 505 39.76 -28.26 6.39
N ALA A 506 40.45 -27.11 6.30
CA ALA A 506 41.76 -26.94 6.94
C ALA A 506 41.61 -26.77 8.45
N SER A 507 42.46 -27.47 9.21
CA SER A 507 42.58 -27.29 10.66
C SER A 507 43.58 -26.19 11.04
N GLY A 508 44.44 -25.78 10.10
CA GLY A 508 45.39 -24.70 10.35
C GLY A 508 45.80 -23.92 9.11
N CYS A 509 46.31 -22.72 9.35
CA CYS A 509 46.91 -21.83 8.36
C CYS A 509 48.13 -21.13 8.92
N THR A 510 48.97 -20.61 8.04
CA THR A 510 50.07 -19.71 8.38
C THR A 510 49.75 -18.31 7.87
N ILE A 511 50.04 -17.30 8.69
CA ILE A 511 50.02 -15.88 8.32
C ILE A 511 51.36 -15.23 8.63
N TYR A 512 51.68 -14.14 7.92
CA TYR A 512 52.88 -13.36 8.14
C TYR A 512 52.60 -12.17 9.04
N ALA A 513 53.49 -11.96 10.00
CA ALA A 513 53.44 -10.88 10.96
C ALA A 513 53.92 -9.58 10.31
N ASN A 514 53.18 -9.05 9.33
CA ASN A 514 53.51 -7.82 8.61
C ASN A 514 52.40 -6.75 8.75
N GLY A 515 51.36 -7.02 9.55
CA GLY A 515 50.20 -6.13 9.72
C GLY A 515 49.26 -6.05 8.51
N LEU A 516 49.66 -6.58 7.36
CA LEU A 516 48.93 -6.55 6.10
C LEU A 516 48.24 -7.89 5.79
N ASN A 517 48.89 -9.00 6.16
CA ASN A 517 48.37 -10.34 5.95
C ASN A 517 47.22 -10.63 6.92
N GLN A 518 46.10 -11.09 6.37
CA GLN A 518 44.96 -11.56 7.14
C GLN A 518 44.55 -12.95 6.69
N VAL A 519 43.92 -13.72 7.58
CA VAL A 519 43.16 -14.92 7.22
C VAL A 519 41.67 -14.73 7.55
N PRO A 520 40.76 -14.93 6.57
CA PRO A 520 39.34 -14.85 6.84
C PRO A 520 38.83 -16.12 7.52
N VAL A 521 38.09 -15.94 8.62
CA VAL A 521 37.41 -17.01 9.37
C VAL A 521 35.91 -16.76 9.40
N THR A 522 35.13 -17.84 9.40
CA THR A 522 33.68 -17.80 9.55
C THR A 522 33.28 -18.37 10.89
N VAL A 523 32.41 -17.66 11.61
CA VAL A 523 31.70 -18.17 12.79
C VAL A 523 30.25 -18.39 12.40
N LYS A 524 29.80 -19.64 12.46
CA LYS A 524 28.42 -20.02 12.16
C LYS A 524 27.70 -20.32 13.48
N ILE A 525 26.51 -19.76 13.63
CA ILE A 525 25.67 -19.99 14.81
C ILE A 525 24.22 -20.26 14.40
N THR A 526 23.58 -21.24 15.02
CA THR A 526 22.15 -21.51 14.88
C THR A 526 21.48 -21.36 16.24
N VAL A 527 20.49 -20.48 16.31
CA VAL A 527 19.82 -20.04 17.56
C VAL A 527 18.33 -20.28 17.47
N THR A 528 17.77 -20.84 18.55
CA THR A 528 16.32 -20.98 18.71
C THR A 528 15.82 -20.11 19.84
N ASP A 529 14.54 -19.77 19.75
CA ASP A 529 13.83 -19.15 20.84
C ASP A 529 13.58 -20.15 22.00
N GLN A 530 12.99 -19.67 23.10
CA GLN A 530 12.62 -20.50 24.26
C GLN A 530 11.56 -21.57 23.95
N ASP A 531 10.81 -21.40 22.85
CA ASP A 531 9.84 -22.38 22.35
C ASP A 531 10.47 -23.41 21.40
N GLY A 532 11.76 -23.25 21.06
CA GLY A 532 12.50 -24.11 20.14
C GLY A 532 12.33 -23.76 18.66
N ASN A 533 11.68 -22.65 18.31
CA ASN A 533 11.59 -22.18 16.94
C ASN A 533 12.87 -21.44 16.53
N PRO A 534 13.27 -21.47 15.25
CA PRO A 534 14.40 -20.69 14.78
C PRO A 534 14.21 -19.19 15.01
N MET A 535 15.19 -18.52 15.59
CA MET A 535 15.18 -17.06 15.69
C MET A 535 15.58 -16.46 14.35
N THR A 536 14.70 -15.67 13.74
CA THR A 536 14.98 -14.94 12.49
C THR A 536 15.07 -13.44 12.76
N GLY A 537 15.76 -12.68 11.90
CA GLY A 537 15.82 -11.22 12.00
C GLY A 537 16.85 -10.63 12.98
N MET A 538 17.81 -11.39 13.52
CA MET A 538 18.93 -10.81 14.27
C MET A 538 19.72 -9.83 13.39
N ASP A 539 19.86 -8.60 13.88
CA ASP A 539 20.42 -7.45 13.17
C ASP A 539 21.95 -7.32 13.35
N ASP A 540 22.51 -6.11 13.23
CA ASP A 540 23.94 -5.83 13.38
C ASP A 540 24.46 -6.07 14.80
N SER A 541 23.61 -6.14 15.83
CA SER A 541 24.03 -6.44 17.20
C SER A 541 24.59 -7.86 17.38
N LEU A 542 24.47 -8.73 16.36
CA LEU A 542 25.09 -10.06 16.35
C LEU A 542 26.63 -9.99 16.39
N THR A 543 27.23 -8.95 15.78
CA THR A 543 28.70 -8.80 15.81
C THR A 543 29.22 -8.39 17.19
N ASP A 544 28.35 -7.87 18.07
CA ASP A 544 28.69 -7.54 19.45
C ASP A 544 28.53 -8.76 20.38
N ALA A 545 27.64 -9.69 20.01
CA ALA A 545 27.39 -10.93 20.75
C ALA A 545 28.41 -12.04 20.44
N VAL A 546 29.11 -11.96 19.30
CA VAL A 546 30.12 -12.96 18.90
C VAL A 546 31.51 -12.34 18.92
N ARG A 547 32.46 -13.07 19.51
CA ARG A 547 33.88 -12.69 19.55
C ARG A 547 34.79 -13.88 19.32
N LEU A 548 36.03 -13.61 18.92
CA LEU A 548 37.07 -14.63 18.85
C LEU A 548 37.85 -14.66 20.15
N ILE A 549 38.14 -15.86 20.63
CA ILE A 549 38.81 -16.12 21.90
C ILE A 549 40.01 -17.05 21.70
N ASP A 550 40.99 -16.98 22.59
CA ASP A 550 42.05 -17.97 22.73
C ASP A 550 41.42 -19.30 23.16
N TYR A 551 41.62 -20.36 22.37
CA TYR A 551 41.05 -21.67 22.68
C TYR A 551 41.60 -22.26 24.00
N THR A 552 42.80 -21.90 24.41
CA THR A 552 43.44 -22.44 25.60
C THR A 552 43.01 -21.68 26.85
N THR A 553 43.05 -20.35 26.83
CA THR A 553 42.76 -19.53 28.02
C THR A 553 41.31 -19.10 28.12
N GLY A 554 40.59 -19.02 26.99
CA GLY A 554 39.25 -18.46 26.90
C GLY A 554 39.22 -16.92 26.89
N ASP A 555 40.39 -16.28 26.91
CA ASP A 555 40.48 -14.81 26.85
C ASP A 555 40.13 -14.31 25.45
N GLU A 556 39.50 -13.13 25.39
CA GLU A 556 39.19 -12.48 24.12
C GLU A 556 40.47 -12.09 23.37
N ILE A 557 40.54 -12.48 22.09
CA ILE A 557 41.56 -11.97 21.18
C ILE A 557 41.24 -10.49 20.92
N PRO A 558 42.20 -9.56 20.96
CA PRO A 558 41.88 -8.15 20.78
C PRO A 558 41.20 -7.86 19.42
N PHE A 559 40.02 -7.22 19.47
CA PHE A 559 39.32 -6.71 18.28
C PHE A 559 39.86 -5.34 17.85
N THR A 560 39.95 -5.10 16.54
CA THR A 560 40.35 -3.79 15.98
C THR A 560 39.44 -3.37 14.82
N THR A 561 39.10 -2.08 14.79
CA THR A 561 38.41 -1.44 13.66
C THR A 561 39.37 -0.80 12.66
N ASN A 562 40.68 -0.87 12.91
CA ASN A 562 41.71 -0.36 12.02
C ASN A 562 42.84 -1.39 11.87
N PRO A 563 42.63 -2.49 11.12
CA PRO A 563 43.62 -3.56 10.99
C PRO A 563 44.92 -3.13 10.30
N SER A 564 44.91 -2.04 9.52
CA SER A 564 46.08 -1.48 8.83
C SER A 564 46.84 -0.41 9.63
N GLY A 565 46.33 0.01 10.79
CA GLY A 565 47.01 1.01 11.62
C GLY A 565 48.18 0.40 12.41
N ASP A 566 49.06 1.27 12.93
CA ASP A 566 50.04 0.90 13.98
C ASP A 566 49.28 0.44 15.23
N ILE A 567 48.86 -0.83 15.26
CA ILE A 567 48.31 -1.45 16.45
C ILE A 567 49.50 -1.62 17.39
N THR A 568 49.61 -0.73 18.37
CA THR A 568 50.67 -0.77 19.37
C THR A 568 50.44 -1.96 20.30
N GLY A 569 50.99 -3.12 19.96
CA GLY A 569 50.88 -4.35 20.76
C GLY A 569 51.45 -5.57 20.06
N ASN A 570 52.00 -6.51 20.83
CA ASN A 570 52.67 -7.72 20.35
C ASN A 570 51.70 -8.90 20.21
N SER A 571 50.51 -8.71 19.65
CA SER A 571 49.45 -9.72 19.67
C SER A 571 48.83 -9.98 18.31
N ILE A 572 48.27 -11.20 18.17
CA ILE A 572 47.26 -11.51 17.16
C ILE A 572 46.02 -10.66 17.46
N VAL A 573 45.38 -10.16 16.42
CA VAL A 573 44.15 -9.36 16.50
C VAL A 573 43.16 -9.87 15.46
N TYR A 574 41.89 -9.50 15.62
CA TYR A 574 40.90 -9.73 14.57
C TYR A 574 40.06 -8.48 14.28
N SER A 575 39.52 -8.41 13.08
CA SER A 575 38.64 -7.33 12.62
C SER A 575 37.47 -7.88 11.80
N ASN A 576 36.50 -7.02 11.50
CA ASN A 576 35.45 -7.28 10.50
C ASN A 576 35.75 -6.60 9.15
N ILE A 577 36.98 -6.08 8.96
CA ILE A 577 37.41 -5.34 7.76
C ILE A 577 38.49 -6.15 7.03
N SER A 578 38.20 -6.52 5.78
CA SER A 578 39.14 -7.17 4.87
C SER A 578 40.20 -6.18 4.38
N LEU A 579 41.46 -6.58 4.44
CA LEU A 579 42.58 -5.95 3.72
C LEU A 579 42.80 -6.60 2.36
N THR A 580 43.66 -5.99 1.55
CA THR A 580 44.06 -6.48 0.22
C THR A 580 44.72 -7.86 0.27
N TYR A 581 45.50 -8.14 1.31
CA TYR A 581 46.28 -9.39 1.46
C TYR A 581 45.64 -10.38 2.42
N ALA A 582 44.30 -10.47 2.38
CA ALA A 582 43.51 -11.35 3.23
C ALA A 582 43.48 -12.81 2.74
N HIS A 583 44.67 -13.43 2.71
CA HIS A 583 44.89 -14.80 2.31
C HIS A 583 45.69 -15.58 3.35
N GLY A 584 45.21 -16.78 3.72
CA GLY A 584 46.00 -17.72 4.55
C GLY A 584 46.91 -18.61 3.70
N MET A 585 48.08 -18.97 4.22
CA MET A 585 48.90 -20.05 3.66
C MET A 585 48.48 -21.38 4.30
N PHE A 586 47.81 -22.26 3.55
CA PHE A 586 47.30 -23.54 4.05
C PHE A 586 48.25 -24.69 3.68
N ASP A 587 48.42 -25.66 4.58
CA ASP A 587 49.31 -26.84 4.44
C ASP A 587 48.88 -27.84 3.33
N GLN A 588 47.77 -27.57 2.62
CA GLN A 588 47.27 -28.46 1.57
C GLN A 588 47.38 -27.83 0.18
N SER A 589 47.94 -28.60 -0.76
CA SER A 589 48.23 -28.25 -2.15
C SER A 589 47.03 -27.90 -3.05
N ASN A 590 45.81 -27.86 -2.50
CA ASN A 590 44.61 -27.48 -3.25
C ASN A 590 44.31 -26.01 -2.97
N ARG A 591 44.99 -25.10 -3.69
CA ARG A 591 44.64 -23.67 -3.73
C ARG A 591 43.28 -23.52 -4.42
N PRO A 592 42.18 -23.23 -3.72
CA PRO A 592 40.93 -22.93 -4.40
C PRO A 592 40.89 -21.43 -4.71
N ASN A 593 40.65 -21.07 -5.98
CA ASN A 593 40.35 -19.70 -6.38
C ASN A 593 38.97 -19.32 -5.81
N PHE A 594 38.92 -18.78 -4.59
CA PHE A 594 37.72 -18.16 -4.05
C PHE A 594 37.88 -16.64 -4.05
N ALA A 595 36.99 -15.96 -4.77
CA ALA A 595 36.81 -14.53 -4.58
C ALA A 595 36.11 -14.29 -3.23
N PRO A 596 36.58 -13.34 -2.40
CA PRO A 596 35.91 -13.03 -1.14
C PRO A 596 34.51 -12.46 -1.40
N SER A 597 33.47 -13.13 -0.91
CA SER A 597 32.11 -12.58 -0.84
C SER A 597 31.70 -12.33 0.61
N ILE A 598 31.21 -11.13 0.91
CA ILE A 598 30.60 -10.81 2.20
C ILE A 598 29.13 -11.27 2.09
N SER A 599 28.72 -12.23 2.91
CA SER A 599 27.32 -12.63 2.98
C SER A 599 26.88 -12.72 4.43
N LYS A 600 26.20 -11.68 4.90
CA LYS A 600 25.37 -11.75 6.11
C LYS A 600 24.09 -12.49 5.70
N ILE A 601 24.08 -13.81 5.84
CA ILE A 601 22.90 -14.63 5.54
C ILE A 601 22.34 -15.06 6.90
N GLY A 602 21.30 -14.37 7.36
CA GLY A 602 20.32 -15.00 8.23
C GLY A 602 19.41 -15.82 7.32
N ASP A 603 19.46 -17.14 7.41
CA ASP A 603 18.48 -17.98 6.71
C ASP A 603 17.18 -18.09 7.53
N SER A 604 16.11 -18.59 6.92
CA SER A 604 14.84 -18.83 7.62
C SER A 604 14.94 -19.87 8.74
N ASN A 605 16.10 -20.52 8.89
CA ASN A 605 16.36 -21.54 9.91
C ASN A 605 17.11 -20.97 11.12
N GLY A 606 17.18 -19.64 11.26
CA GLY A 606 17.84 -18.98 12.37
C GLY A 606 19.34 -19.28 12.45
N THR A 607 19.94 -19.56 11.29
CA THR A 607 21.37 -19.75 11.14
C THR A 607 21.99 -18.46 10.63
N TYR A 608 23.05 -18.04 11.30
CA TYR A 608 23.81 -16.84 11.01
C TYR A 608 25.27 -17.19 10.78
N THR A 609 25.91 -16.48 9.84
CA THR A 609 27.34 -16.60 9.58
C THR A 609 27.99 -15.22 9.65
N ILE A 610 29.03 -15.12 10.47
CA ILE A 610 29.82 -13.89 10.66
C ILE A 610 31.22 -14.16 10.11
N VAL A 611 31.80 -13.16 9.44
CA VAL A 611 33.16 -13.26 8.91
C VAL A 611 34.06 -12.30 9.68
N TYR A 612 35.13 -12.84 10.25
CA TYR A 612 36.22 -12.08 10.85
C TYR A 612 37.52 -12.29 10.07
N TYR A 613 38.46 -11.36 10.22
CA TYR A 613 39.76 -11.39 9.59
C TYR A 613 40.83 -11.32 10.68
N ILE A 614 41.66 -12.35 10.78
CA ILE A 614 42.70 -12.44 11.81
C ILE A 614 44.03 -12.01 11.21
N SER A 615 44.76 -11.11 11.88
CA SER A 615 46.10 -10.66 11.48
C SER A 615 47.08 -10.69 12.65
N ALA A 616 48.37 -10.59 12.33
CA ALA A 616 49.45 -10.49 13.30
C ALA A 616 50.39 -9.32 12.97
N GLN A 617 50.95 -8.70 14.01
CA GLN A 617 51.88 -7.58 13.91
C GLN A 617 53.35 -8.03 13.97
N THR A 618 54.26 -7.25 13.38
CA THR A 618 55.69 -7.59 13.19
C THR A 618 56.45 -8.00 14.44
N SER A 619 56.04 -7.49 15.61
CA SER A 619 56.63 -7.85 16.90
C SER A 619 56.02 -9.10 17.55
N ALA A 620 54.84 -9.56 17.10
CA ALA A 620 54.15 -10.72 17.68
C ALA A 620 54.90 -12.04 17.43
N ALA A 621 55.57 -12.19 16.29
CA ALA A 621 56.37 -13.39 15.97
C ALA A 621 57.56 -13.58 16.95
N ILE A 622 58.03 -12.50 17.59
CA ILE A 622 59.19 -12.51 18.48
C ILE A 622 58.79 -12.90 19.92
N GLU A 623 57.62 -12.48 20.40
CA GLU A 623 57.18 -12.71 21.79
C GLU A 623 56.48 -14.04 22.02
N LEU A 624 55.91 -14.65 20.99
CA LEU A 624 55.26 -15.98 21.11
C LEU A 624 56.27 -17.11 21.41
N GLY A 625 57.58 -16.84 21.42
CA GLY A 625 58.62 -17.71 21.99
C GLY A 625 58.88 -19.02 21.23
N ASN A 626 58.12 -19.31 20.18
CA ASN A 626 58.26 -20.40 19.22
C ASN A 626 57.27 -20.15 18.06
N PRO A 627 57.47 -20.65 16.83
CA PRO A 627 56.54 -20.50 15.69
C PRO A 627 55.24 -21.33 15.84
N ASN A 628 54.79 -21.54 17.08
CA ASN A 628 53.75 -22.49 17.40
C ASN A 628 52.37 -21.86 17.21
N GLU A 629 51.57 -22.59 16.45
CA GLU A 629 50.16 -22.42 16.19
C GLU A 629 49.40 -21.76 17.36
N TYR A 630 48.72 -20.66 17.07
CA TYR A 630 47.81 -19.98 17.99
C TYR A 630 46.39 -20.52 17.80
N PRO A 631 45.83 -21.20 18.81
CA PRO A 631 44.54 -21.85 18.66
C PRO A 631 43.40 -20.85 18.89
N VAL A 632 42.57 -20.63 17.87
CA VAL A 632 41.46 -19.66 17.87
C VAL A 632 40.12 -20.38 17.96
N ALA A 633 39.27 -19.92 18.89
CA ALA A 633 37.89 -20.35 19.06
C ALA A 633 36.92 -19.17 18.93
N ALA A 634 35.63 -19.47 18.93
CA ALA A 634 34.56 -18.49 18.95
C ALA A 634 33.79 -18.55 20.28
N GLU A 635 33.34 -17.39 20.76
CA GLU A 635 32.37 -17.28 21.83
C GLU A 635 31.15 -16.53 21.33
N PHE A 636 29.97 -17.01 21.74
CA PHE A 636 28.72 -16.28 21.69
C PHE A 636 28.26 -15.96 23.11
N THR A 637 27.97 -14.68 23.39
CA THR A 637 27.38 -14.22 24.65
C THR A 637 26.23 -13.25 24.39
N ALA A 638 25.01 -13.67 24.71
CA ALA A 638 23.83 -12.79 24.68
C ALA A 638 22.80 -13.22 25.73
N CYS A 639 22.15 -12.26 26.38
CA CYS A 639 21.07 -12.49 27.37
C CYS A 639 21.38 -13.55 28.44
N GLY A 640 22.63 -13.62 28.90
CA GLY A 640 23.08 -14.58 29.91
C GLY A 640 23.30 -16.00 29.38
N VAL A 641 23.09 -16.24 28.09
CA VAL A 641 23.54 -17.45 27.40
C VAL A 641 24.94 -17.19 26.87
N THR A 642 25.90 -17.93 27.41
CA THR A 642 27.28 -17.97 26.90
C THR A 642 27.58 -19.38 26.41
N GLN A 643 28.05 -19.50 25.17
CA GLN A 643 28.56 -20.74 24.60
C GLN A 643 29.86 -20.45 23.87
N THR A 644 30.80 -21.39 23.92
CA THR A 644 32.10 -21.27 23.28
C THR A 644 32.37 -22.48 22.43
N THR A 645 33.30 -22.38 21.49
CA THR A 645 33.92 -23.54 20.84
C THR A 645 35.21 -23.99 21.56
N GLN A 646 35.42 -23.54 22.80
CA GLN A 646 36.59 -23.87 23.60
C GLN A 646 36.60 -25.35 24.04
N SER A 647 37.77 -25.85 24.47
CA SER A 647 37.93 -27.21 24.98
C SER A 647 36.94 -27.53 26.10
N GLY A 648 36.24 -28.67 25.96
CA GLY A 648 35.27 -29.13 26.95
C GLY A 648 33.88 -28.46 26.85
N SER A 649 33.64 -27.61 25.86
CA SER A 649 32.30 -27.12 25.54
C SER A 649 31.49 -28.16 24.73
N GLY A 650 30.17 -27.95 24.62
CA GLY A 650 29.32 -28.76 23.74
C GLY A 650 29.60 -28.55 22.23
N PHE A 651 30.45 -27.59 21.89
CA PHE A 651 30.78 -27.15 20.53
C PHE A 651 32.31 -27.11 20.29
N ASP A 652 33.08 -27.94 21.00
CA ASP A 652 34.55 -27.94 20.98
C ASP A 652 35.12 -27.98 19.56
N LYS A 653 35.67 -26.84 19.11
CA LYS A 653 36.25 -26.64 17.79
C LYS A 653 37.13 -25.39 17.74
N HIS A 654 38.27 -25.51 17.08
CA HIS A 654 39.21 -24.39 16.95
C HIS A 654 39.95 -24.44 15.61
N LEU A 655 40.61 -23.33 15.30
CA LEU A 655 41.51 -23.16 14.18
C LEU A 655 42.93 -22.96 14.70
N GLN A 656 43.93 -23.51 14.00
CA GLN A 656 45.34 -23.30 14.33
C GLN A 656 45.95 -22.24 13.42
N ILE A 657 46.47 -21.15 13.98
CA ILE A 657 47.07 -20.06 13.19
C ILE A 657 48.55 -19.94 13.54
N ALA A 658 49.41 -20.46 12.66
CA ALA A 658 50.85 -20.21 12.75
C ALA A 658 51.16 -18.78 12.30
N VAL A 659 52.04 -18.11 13.05
CA VAL A 659 52.46 -16.74 12.74
C VAL A 659 53.96 -16.76 12.43
N GLU A 660 54.30 -16.44 11.19
CA GLU A 660 55.68 -16.30 10.75
C GLU A 660 56.13 -14.84 10.76
N SER A 661 57.45 -14.62 10.81
CA SER A 661 58.01 -13.27 10.67
C SER A 661 57.74 -12.71 9.27
N ALA A 662 57.49 -11.41 9.16
CA ALA A 662 57.39 -10.75 7.86
C ALA A 662 58.60 -11.09 6.97
N LYS A 663 58.33 -11.55 5.75
CA LYS A 663 59.38 -11.78 4.75
C LYS A 663 59.75 -10.44 4.13
N VAL A 664 61.04 -10.15 4.09
CA VAL A 664 61.58 -8.97 3.40
C VAL A 664 62.42 -9.46 2.23
N TYR A 665 61.91 -9.28 1.02
CA TYR A 665 62.56 -9.77 -0.19
C TYR A 665 63.78 -8.92 -0.55
N LYS A 666 64.85 -9.60 -0.96
CA LYS A 666 66.08 -9.03 -1.51
C LYS A 666 66.29 -9.52 -2.94
N SER A 667 67.18 -8.89 -3.68
CA SER A 667 67.59 -9.26 -5.04
C SER A 667 67.82 -10.76 -5.21
N ALA A 668 68.45 -11.44 -4.26
CA ALA A 668 68.68 -12.89 -4.31
C ALA A 668 67.40 -13.76 -4.30
N ASP A 669 66.27 -13.22 -3.82
CA ASP A 669 64.98 -13.91 -3.75
C ASP A 669 64.22 -13.86 -5.08
N PHE A 670 64.71 -13.10 -6.06
CA PHE A 670 64.09 -12.96 -7.37
C PHE A 670 64.87 -13.65 -8.46
N SER A 671 64.17 -13.99 -9.54
CA SER A 671 64.76 -14.48 -10.78
C SER A 671 64.27 -13.65 -11.95
N PHE A 672 65.18 -13.43 -12.91
CA PHE A 672 64.84 -12.88 -14.20
C PHE A 672 64.80 -13.98 -15.25
N SER A 673 63.75 -13.99 -16.06
CA SER A 673 63.73 -14.73 -17.32
C SER A 673 63.61 -13.76 -18.50
N ARG A 674 64.48 -13.94 -19.50
CA ARG A 674 64.47 -13.13 -20.72
C ARG A 674 63.69 -13.86 -21.81
N GLU A 675 62.78 -13.15 -22.47
CA GLU A 675 62.22 -13.54 -23.75
C GLU A 675 62.50 -12.46 -24.78
N ASP A 676 63.04 -12.86 -25.92
CA ASP A 676 63.19 -12.02 -27.10
C ASP A 676 61.79 -11.71 -27.66
N ALA A 677 61.37 -10.45 -27.54
CA ALA A 677 60.01 -10.01 -27.87
C ALA A 677 59.92 -9.52 -29.32
N ALA A 678 60.97 -8.88 -29.83
CA ALA A 678 61.11 -8.54 -31.24
C ALA A 678 62.57 -8.24 -31.61
N ASN A 679 63.11 -9.03 -32.51
CA ASN A 679 64.46 -8.89 -33.04
C ASN A 679 64.45 -8.03 -34.32
N GLN A 680 65.32 -7.02 -34.41
CA GLN A 680 65.53 -6.19 -35.61
C GLN A 680 64.27 -5.45 -36.11
N VAL A 681 63.59 -4.75 -35.21
CA VAL A 681 62.55 -3.79 -35.59
C VAL A 681 63.22 -2.59 -36.27
N ASP A 682 63.01 -2.43 -37.57
CA ASP A 682 63.47 -1.25 -38.30
C ASP A 682 62.70 -0.02 -37.80
N VAL A 683 63.41 0.92 -37.19
CA VAL A 683 62.88 2.18 -36.70
C VAL A 683 63.48 3.31 -37.50
N THR A 684 62.60 4.12 -38.09
CA THR A 684 62.98 5.29 -38.86
C THR A 684 62.90 6.54 -38.00
N PHE A 685 64.05 7.20 -37.83
CA PHE A 685 64.20 8.51 -37.23
C PHE A 685 64.28 9.58 -38.33
N PHE A 686 63.77 10.77 -38.05
CA PHE A 686 63.93 11.94 -38.91
C PHE A 686 64.71 13.00 -38.13
N ASN A 687 65.81 13.51 -38.68
CA ASN A 687 66.52 14.63 -38.06
C ASN A 687 65.81 15.98 -38.32
N GLU A 688 66.28 17.07 -37.72
CA GLU A 688 65.72 18.44 -37.91
C GLU A 688 65.60 18.89 -39.37
N LYS A 689 66.35 18.28 -40.30
CA LYS A 689 66.35 18.59 -41.73
C LYS A 689 65.38 17.71 -42.52
N GLY A 690 64.66 16.82 -41.83
CA GLY A 690 63.79 15.82 -42.43
C GLY A 690 64.53 14.66 -43.09
N ASN A 691 65.83 14.49 -42.83
CA ASN A 691 66.57 13.34 -43.37
C ASN A 691 66.21 12.09 -42.58
N GLU A 692 65.95 11.02 -43.32
CA GLU A 692 65.65 9.71 -42.80
C GLU A 692 66.91 8.99 -42.29
N HIS A 693 66.84 8.43 -41.09
CA HIS A 693 67.83 7.56 -40.49
C HIS A 693 67.16 6.26 -40.05
N GLN A 694 67.58 5.12 -40.57
CA GLN A 694 67.07 3.81 -40.17
C GLN A 694 68.01 3.17 -39.14
N SER A 695 67.46 2.66 -38.05
CA SER A 695 68.18 1.82 -37.08
C SER A 695 67.41 0.53 -36.86
N THR A 696 68.12 -0.51 -36.44
CA THR A 696 67.50 -1.77 -36.01
C THR A 696 67.43 -1.75 -34.49
N CYS A 697 66.22 -1.84 -33.96
CA CYS A 697 65.96 -2.00 -32.55
C CYS A 697 65.80 -3.49 -32.22
N ASP A 698 66.38 -3.90 -31.11
CA ASP A 698 66.16 -5.19 -30.47
C ASP A 698 65.34 -4.95 -29.20
N VAL A 699 64.33 -5.79 -28.98
CA VAL A 699 63.33 -5.63 -27.92
C VAL A 699 63.25 -6.93 -27.14
N ASP A 700 63.61 -6.87 -25.86
CA ASP A 700 63.52 -7.99 -24.93
C ASP A 700 62.48 -7.71 -23.85
N ASN A 701 61.74 -8.74 -23.46
CA ASN A 701 60.98 -8.73 -22.21
C ASN A 701 61.73 -9.52 -21.15
N TRP A 702 61.84 -8.94 -19.96
CA TRP A 702 62.43 -9.53 -18.79
C TRP A 702 61.33 -9.72 -17.75
N TYR A 703 61.05 -10.96 -17.38
CA TYR A 703 60.03 -11.29 -16.38
C TYR A 703 60.71 -11.54 -15.04
N LEU A 704 60.43 -10.65 -14.09
CA LEU A 704 60.84 -10.77 -12.70
C LEU A 704 59.81 -11.59 -11.93
N SER A 705 60.27 -12.65 -11.29
CA SER A 705 59.44 -13.51 -10.43
C SER A 705 60.17 -13.82 -9.13
N LEU A 706 59.43 -14.23 -8.11
CA LEU A 706 60.02 -14.77 -6.89
C LEU A 706 60.56 -16.18 -7.17
N THR A 707 61.72 -16.49 -6.59
CA THR A 707 62.37 -17.81 -6.74
C THR A 707 61.63 -18.93 -6.01
N ASP A 708 60.88 -18.58 -4.96
CA ASP A 708 60.10 -19.51 -4.16
C ASP A 708 58.68 -19.61 -4.74
N GLU A 709 58.33 -20.79 -5.25
CA GLU A 709 57.05 -21.08 -5.93
C GLU A 709 55.81 -20.93 -5.02
N ASN A 710 56.01 -20.86 -3.70
CA ASN A 710 54.92 -20.60 -2.76
C ASN A 710 54.48 -19.13 -2.79
N PHE A 711 55.29 -18.24 -3.37
CA PHE A 711 55.05 -16.81 -3.40
C PHE A 711 54.98 -16.30 -4.83
N TYR A 712 54.14 -15.30 -5.07
CA TYR A 712 54.09 -14.59 -6.34
C TYR A 712 53.90 -13.10 -6.08
N ILE A 713 54.33 -12.27 -7.04
CA ILE A 713 54.20 -10.83 -6.93
C ILE A 713 52.73 -10.47 -7.18
N ALA A 714 52.01 -10.07 -6.13
CA ALA A 714 50.61 -9.67 -6.21
C ALA A 714 50.47 -8.17 -6.47
N ASP A 715 51.37 -7.37 -5.88
CA ASP A 715 51.42 -5.94 -6.11
C ASP A 715 52.85 -5.42 -6.28
N ALA A 716 53.02 -4.34 -7.03
CA ALA A 716 54.29 -3.65 -7.13
C ALA A 716 54.11 -2.20 -7.56
N ASP A 717 54.81 -1.31 -6.87
CA ASP A 717 55.01 0.07 -7.27
C ASP A 717 56.41 0.21 -7.89
N VAL A 718 56.46 0.73 -9.11
CA VAL A 718 57.72 0.93 -9.84
C VAL A 718 57.90 2.41 -10.06
N SER A 719 58.82 3.00 -9.31
CA SER A 719 59.14 4.41 -9.42
C SER A 719 60.33 4.64 -10.35
N TYR A 720 60.15 5.64 -11.21
CA TYR A 720 61.18 6.18 -12.09
C TYR A 720 61.55 7.59 -11.64
N PRO A 721 62.84 7.96 -11.67
CA PRO A 721 63.26 9.31 -11.29
C PRO A 721 62.78 10.43 -12.24
N ASP A 722 62.12 10.15 -13.38
CA ASP A 722 61.50 11.18 -14.25
C ASP A 722 60.21 10.67 -14.92
N GLN A 723 59.10 11.42 -14.77
CA GLN A 723 57.72 11.05 -15.14
C GLN A 723 57.33 11.26 -16.62
N SER A 724 58.25 11.59 -17.53
CA SER A 724 57.89 11.72 -18.94
C SER A 724 58.00 10.37 -19.62
N GLY A 725 56.88 9.64 -19.76
CA GLY A 725 56.74 8.34 -20.42
C GLY A 725 57.01 8.37 -21.93
N CYS A 726 58.14 8.94 -22.32
CA CYS A 726 58.57 9.09 -23.69
C CYS A 726 60.11 9.08 -23.76
N PHE A 727 60.64 8.32 -24.71
CA PHE A 727 62.08 8.15 -24.95
C PHE A 727 62.66 9.43 -25.53
N GLY A 728 63.82 9.85 -25.04
CA GLY A 728 64.52 11.01 -25.55
C GLY A 728 65.82 10.71 -26.25
N ILE A 729 65.89 10.89 -27.56
CA ILE A 729 67.14 10.86 -28.33
C ILE A 729 67.48 12.29 -28.73
N TYR A 730 68.65 12.83 -28.36
CA TYR A 730 68.99 14.18 -28.83
C TYR A 730 69.25 14.20 -30.35
N ASP A 731 68.75 15.19 -31.07
CA ASP A 731 68.80 15.28 -32.56
C ASP A 731 70.22 15.24 -33.13
N HIS A 732 71.19 15.84 -32.45
CA HIS A 732 72.60 15.77 -32.85
C HIS A 732 73.19 14.36 -32.69
N GLN A 733 72.51 13.44 -31.99
CA GLN A 733 72.90 12.05 -31.79
C GLN A 733 72.19 11.09 -32.78
N VAL A 734 71.21 11.53 -33.58
CA VAL A 734 70.45 10.66 -34.52
C VAL A 734 71.35 10.06 -35.61
N GLY A 735 72.44 10.74 -35.98
CA GLY A 735 73.46 10.22 -36.90
C GLY A 735 74.54 9.36 -36.22
N GLU A 736 74.55 9.27 -34.90
CA GLU A 736 75.65 8.74 -34.06
C GLU A 736 75.15 7.88 -32.88
N LEU A 737 73.90 7.40 -32.93
CA LEU A 737 73.20 6.65 -31.89
C LEU A 737 74.05 5.49 -31.34
N ARG A 738 74.73 5.61 -30.21
CA ARG A 738 75.40 4.48 -29.55
C ARG A 738 74.49 3.94 -28.45
N ASN A 739 74.16 2.65 -28.53
CA ASN A 739 73.47 1.83 -27.51
C ASN A 739 72.58 2.63 -26.55
N ALA A 740 71.55 3.29 -27.10
CA ALA A 740 70.51 3.86 -26.25
C ALA A 740 69.72 2.69 -25.65
N THR A 741 69.90 2.46 -24.35
CA THR A 741 69.15 1.43 -23.63
C THR A 741 68.14 2.10 -22.74
N CYS A 742 66.89 1.73 -22.92
CA CYS A 742 65.81 2.13 -22.04
C CYS A 742 65.16 0.88 -21.46
N VAL A 743 64.81 0.97 -20.19
CA VAL A 743 64.08 -0.06 -19.45
C VAL A 743 62.77 0.58 -19.04
N GLU A 744 61.69 0.22 -19.73
CA GLU A 744 60.34 0.57 -19.32
C GLU A 744 59.73 -0.61 -18.56
N THR A 745 59.09 -0.33 -17.44
CA THR A 745 58.51 -1.34 -16.56
C THR A 745 57.01 -1.22 -16.65
N TYR A 746 56.37 -2.36 -16.80
CA TYR A 746 54.93 -2.41 -16.86
C TYR A 746 54.42 -3.48 -15.90
N LYS A 747 53.54 -3.08 -14.98
CA LYS A 747 52.68 -3.99 -14.22
C LYS A 747 51.29 -3.94 -14.85
N TYR A 748 50.82 -5.06 -15.38
CA TYR A 748 49.49 -5.14 -15.98
C TYR A 748 48.59 -6.03 -15.15
N ASP A 749 47.65 -5.39 -14.46
CA ASP A 749 46.74 -6.10 -13.56
C ASP A 749 45.60 -6.79 -14.33
N GLN A 750 45.29 -6.37 -15.57
CA GLN A 750 44.28 -7.00 -16.44
C GLN A 750 44.54 -6.75 -17.94
N THR A 751 44.87 -7.80 -18.70
CA THR A 751 44.71 -7.91 -20.17
C THR A 751 45.02 -6.62 -20.98
N PRO A 752 46.29 -6.20 -21.08
CA PRO A 752 46.73 -5.70 -22.38
C PRO A 752 47.90 -6.55 -22.84
N THR A 753 47.71 -7.23 -23.95
CA THR A 753 48.71 -8.12 -24.54
C THR A 753 49.78 -7.36 -25.31
N THR A 754 49.76 -6.01 -25.35
CA THR A 754 50.67 -5.17 -26.16
C THR A 754 50.81 -3.73 -25.64
N ALA A 755 52.03 -3.16 -25.64
CA ALA A 755 52.31 -1.72 -25.42
C ALA A 755 52.80 -1.09 -26.72
N ASN A 756 52.41 0.16 -26.95
CA ASN A 756 52.92 0.96 -28.06
C ASN A 756 54.15 1.74 -27.60
N VAL A 757 55.30 1.39 -28.14
CA VAL A 757 56.55 2.09 -27.90
C VAL A 757 56.68 3.23 -28.92
N SER A 758 56.93 4.46 -28.47
CA SER A 758 57.16 5.62 -29.35
C SER A 758 58.44 6.34 -28.98
N PHE A 759 59.37 6.52 -29.92
CA PHE A 759 60.57 7.32 -29.68
C PHE A 759 60.28 8.83 -29.83
N MET A 760 60.87 9.67 -28.98
CA MET A 760 60.95 11.11 -29.24
C MET A 760 62.39 11.51 -29.54
N VAL A 761 62.52 12.44 -30.48
CA VAL A 761 63.79 13.10 -30.77
C VAL A 761 63.75 14.48 -30.11
N TYR A 762 64.69 14.74 -29.20
CA TYR A 762 64.91 16.02 -28.53
C TYR A 762 65.87 16.89 -29.33
N HIS A 763 65.39 17.98 -29.92
CA HIS A 763 66.25 18.93 -30.61
C HIS A 763 66.98 19.83 -29.59
N ALA A 764 68.23 19.52 -29.25
CA ALA A 764 69.06 20.37 -28.40
C ALA A 764 69.83 21.41 -29.22
N THR A 765 69.12 22.35 -29.82
CA THR A 765 69.73 23.57 -30.36
C THR A 765 69.17 24.76 -29.56
N THR A 766 69.84 25.07 -28.44
CA THR A 766 69.59 26.22 -27.55
C THR A 766 68.19 26.27 -26.88
N TYR A 767 68.03 25.59 -25.74
CA TYR A 767 66.95 25.75 -24.73
C TYR A 767 65.47 25.69 -25.17
N ASP A 768 65.16 25.57 -26.46
CA ASP A 768 63.81 25.37 -26.98
C ASP A 768 63.63 23.90 -27.37
N TYR A 769 63.09 23.11 -26.45
CA TYR A 769 62.81 21.69 -26.65
C TYR A 769 61.60 21.53 -27.59
N SER A 770 61.81 21.67 -28.89
CA SER A 770 60.85 21.14 -29.84
C SER A 770 60.97 19.61 -29.83
N VAL A 771 59.87 18.94 -29.47
CA VAL A 771 59.76 17.49 -29.43
C VAL A 771 59.11 17.06 -30.74
N THR A 772 59.85 16.34 -31.56
CA THR A 772 59.27 15.72 -32.76
C THR A 772 59.05 14.23 -32.44
N ALA A 773 57.79 13.79 -32.44
CA ALA A 773 57.48 12.37 -32.28
C ALA A 773 58.03 11.60 -33.49
N ALA A 774 58.80 10.53 -33.25
CA ALA A 774 59.18 9.62 -34.32
C ALA A 774 57.92 9.01 -34.92
N SER A 775 57.90 8.81 -36.25
CA SER A 775 56.68 8.46 -36.98
C SER A 775 56.21 7.01 -36.84
N HIS A 776 56.83 6.20 -35.97
CA HIS A 776 56.52 4.78 -35.85
C HIS A 776 56.38 4.36 -34.39
N ALA A 777 55.13 4.25 -33.94
CA ALA A 777 54.80 3.42 -32.80
C ALA A 777 54.76 1.95 -33.25
N PHE A 778 55.49 1.07 -32.58
CA PHE A 778 55.36 -0.37 -32.78
C PHE A 778 54.82 -1.02 -31.51
N SER A 779 54.05 -2.09 -31.68
CA SER A 779 53.41 -2.81 -30.57
C SER A 779 54.29 -3.96 -30.12
N VAL A 780 54.71 -3.94 -28.86
CA VAL A 780 55.48 -5.02 -28.22
C VAL A 780 54.52 -5.85 -27.38
N PRO A 781 54.46 -7.18 -27.54
CA PRO A 781 53.67 -8.02 -26.67
C PRO A 781 54.26 -7.99 -25.26
N ILE A 782 53.45 -7.72 -24.24
CA ILE A 782 53.86 -7.65 -22.84
C ILE A 782 52.87 -8.42 -21.97
N SER A 783 53.25 -8.75 -20.73
CA SER A 783 52.38 -9.41 -19.75
C SER A 783 51.94 -10.84 -20.13
N LYS A 784 52.91 -11.69 -20.51
CA LYS A 784 52.67 -13.11 -20.81
C LYS A 784 52.43 -13.97 -19.56
N TYR A 785 53.05 -13.60 -18.44
CA TYR A 785 52.98 -14.32 -17.16
C TYR A 785 52.35 -13.41 -16.10
N PRO A 786 51.09 -13.67 -15.67
CA PRO A 786 50.38 -12.81 -14.73
C PRO A 786 51.00 -12.76 -13.32
N GLU A 787 51.81 -13.76 -12.95
CA GLU A 787 52.54 -13.85 -11.69
C GLU A 787 53.91 -13.14 -11.68
N ALA A 788 54.31 -12.50 -12.79
CA ALA A 788 55.62 -11.87 -12.94
C ALA A 788 55.53 -10.40 -13.38
N LEU A 789 56.45 -9.56 -12.88
CA LEU A 789 56.60 -8.19 -13.36
C LEU A 789 57.36 -8.19 -14.68
N THR A 790 56.87 -7.46 -15.68
CA THR A 790 57.52 -7.39 -17.00
C THR A 790 58.30 -6.08 -17.14
N PHE A 791 59.59 -6.20 -17.42
CA PHE A 791 60.49 -5.11 -17.79
C PHE A 791 60.82 -5.24 -19.27
N THR A 792 60.45 -4.26 -20.07
CA THR A 792 60.75 -4.25 -21.50
C THR A 792 62.01 -3.43 -21.74
N ARG A 793 63.02 -4.07 -22.32
CA ARG A 793 64.29 -3.46 -22.69
C ARG A 793 64.33 -3.23 -24.19
N ILE A 794 64.68 -2.03 -24.60
CA ILE A 794 64.83 -1.66 -26.01
C ILE A 794 66.24 -1.16 -26.23
N THR A 795 66.96 -1.77 -27.17
CA THR A 795 68.29 -1.32 -27.60
C THR A 795 68.30 -1.08 -29.10
N ALA A 796 68.86 0.03 -29.55
CA ALA A 796 69.11 0.27 -30.97
C ALA A 796 70.59 0.06 -31.27
N SER A 797 70.92 -0.87 -32.18
CA SER A 797 72.30 -1.14 -32.58
C SER A 797 72.75 -0.18 -33.69
N THR A 798 73.97 0.35 -33.61
CA THR A 798 74.57 1.12 -34.74
C THR A 798 76.02 0.76 -35.01
N ASN A 799 76.47 1.11 -36.23
CA ASN A 799 77.77 0.74 -36.79
C ASN A 799 78.90 1.78 -36.56
N ALA A 800 78.86 2.61 -35.51
CA ALA A 800 79.80 3.73 -35.35
C ALA A 800 80.95 3.47 -34.33
N SER A 801 82.20 3.72 -34.74
CA SER A 801 83.45 3.45 -34.00
C SER A 801 84.07 4.64 -33.24
N TYR A 802 83.26 5.60 -32.75
CA TYR A 802 83.72 6.84 -32.11
C TYR A 802 83.61 6.94 -30.56
N TYR A 803 84.73 7.07 -29.86
CA TYR A 803 84.90 7.29 -28.40
C TYR A 803 83.88 8.27 -27.71
N ASP A 804 83.65 8.04 -26.40
CA ASP A 804 82.86 8.82 -25.43
C ASP A 804 81.32 8.70 -25.45
N ALA A 805 80.82 7.52 -25.06
CA ALA A 805 79.52 7.38 -24.39
C ALA A 805 79.65 7.76 -22.89
N GLY A 806 80.23 8.95 -22.62
CA GLY A 806 80.69 9.36 -21.29
C GLY A 806 79.60 9.83 -20.33
N ASP A 807 78.41 10.18 -20.83
CA ASP A 807 77.24 10.54 -20.03
C ASP A 807 76.12 9.55 -20.29
N ASN A 808 76.37 8.29 -19.96
CA ASN A 808 75.29 7.32 -19.93
C ASN A 808 74.38 7.66 -18.75
N TYR A 809 73.24 8.29 -19.03
CA TYR A 809 72.17 8.50 -18.06
C TYR A 809 71.49 7.16 -17.76
N TRP A 810 72.14 6.33 -16.95
CA TRP A 810 71.56 5.09 -16.45
C TRP A 810 70.53 5.43 -15.37
N LYS A 811 69.25 5.29 -15.73
CA LYS A 811 68.17 5.38 -14.75
C LYS A 811 67.87 3.97 -14.26
N HIS A 812 68.01 3.75 -12.96
CA HIS A 812 67.48 2.56 -12.33
C HIS A 812 65.98 2.75 -12.10
N SER A 813 65.26 1.63 -12.10
CA SER A 813 63.89 1.58 -11.60
C SER A 813 63.94 1.08 -10.16
N THR A 814 63.28 1.80 -9.26
CA THR A 814 63.07 1.29 -7.90
C THR A 814 61.74 0.56 -7.89
N CYS A 815 61.76 -0.72 -7.53
CA CYS A 815 60.58 -1.57 -7.50
C CYS A 815 60.29 -1.96 -6.05
N SER A 816 59.23 -1.38 -5.49
CA SER A 816 58.62 -1.82 -4.24
C SER A 816 57.61 -2.91 -4.57
N ILE A 817 57.87 -4.15 -4.16
CA ILE A 817 57.03 -5.31 -4.51
C ILE A 817 56.36 -5.86 -3.26
N HIS A 818 55.15 -6.38 -3.42
CA HIS A 818 54.40 -7.11 -2.42
C HIS A 818 53.95 -8.46 -2.97
N ASP A 819 54.09 -9.51 -2.17
CA ASP A 819 53.52 -10.81 -2.50
C ASP A 819 52.02 -10.90 -2.15
N GLN A 820 51.40 -12.05 -2.39
CA GLN A 820 49.99 -12.28 -2.08
C GLN A 820 49.63 -12.23 -0.58
N TYR A 821 50.63 -12.25 0.28
CA TYR A 821 50.51 -12.16 1.73
C TYR A 821 50.96 -10.78 2.26
N GLY A 822 51.25 -9.83 1.38
CA GLY A 822 51.68 -8.47 1.77
C GLY A 822 53.12 -8.39 2.28
N ASN A 823 53.91 -9.47 2.20
CA ASN A 823 55.35 -9.38 2.43
C ASN A 823 55.97 -8.50 1.37
N HIS A 824 56.98 -7.72 1.74
CA HIS A 824 57.46 -6.64 0.89
C HIS A 824 58.94 -6.79 0.56
N GLY A 825 59.37 -6.15 -0.51
CA GLY A 825 60.79 -5.94 -0.80
C GLY A 825 60.98 -4.72 -1.67
N GLU A 826 62.13 -4.07 -1.53
CA GLU A 826 62.56 -3.01 -2.43
C GLU A 826 63.80 -3.49 -3.16
N ILE A 827 63.74 -3.47 -4.49
CA ILE A 827 64.87 -3.81 -5.35
C ILE A 827 65.07 -2.74 -6.41
N TYR A 828 66.27 -2.72 -6.96
CA TYR A 828 66.68 -1.82 -8.01
C TYR A 828 66.97 -2.61 -9.28
N VAL A 829 66.31 -2.26 -10.38
CA VAL A 829 66.52 -2.89 -11.68
C VAL A 829 67.42 -2.01 -12.54
N HIS A 830 68.50 -2.59 -13.05
CA HIS A 830 69.55 -1.90 -13.78
C HIS A 830 69.84 -2.56 -15.13
N PRO A 831 70.12 -1.78 -16.18
CA PRO A 831 70.74 -2.29 -17.40
C PRO A 831 72.23 -2.62 -17.14
N ASN A 832 72.67 -3.79 -17.59
CA ASN A 832 74.03 -4.30 -17.41
C ASN A 832 75.04 -3.59 -18.33
N LYS A 833 75.85 -2.71 -17.74
CA LYS A 833 76.87 -1.94 -18.46
C LYS A 833 77.92 -2.80 -19.16
N ASP A 834 78.26 -3.95 -18.58
CA ASP A 834 79.36 -4.80 -19.07
C ASP A 834 78.94 -5.65 -20.27
N GLU A 835 77.63 -5.72 -20.54
CA GLU A 835 77.04 -6.41 -21.69
C GLU A 835 76.41 -5.42 -22.68
N ASP A 836 76.96 -4.21 -22.81
CA ASP A 836 76.43 -3.17 -23.70
C ASP A 836 74.94 -2.85 -23.41
N CYS A 837 74.52 -3.04 -22.15
CA CYS A 837 73.14 -2.89 -21.68
C CYS A 837 72.14 -3.86 -22.34
N ASN A 838 72.63 -4.98 -22.89
CA ASN A 838 71.85 -6.05 -23.49
C ASN A 838 71.20 -7.00 -22.47
N SER A 839 71.47 -6.83 -21.18
CA SER A 839 70.83 -7.56 -20.09
C SER A 839 70.38 -6.67 -18.94
N LEU A 840 69.44 -7.16 -18.13
CA LEU A 840 69.00 -6.52 -16.89
C LEU A 840 69.50 -7.33 -15.68
N TYR A 841 69.84 -6.64 -14.61
CA TYR A 841 70.15 -7.23 -13.32
C TYR A 841 69.43 -6.49 -12.19
N ILE A 842 69.37 -7.14 -11.03
CA ILE A 842 68.68 -6.67 -9.83
C ILE A 842 69.67 -6.50 -8.69
N ASN A 843 69.47 -5.46 -7.88
CA ASN A 843 70.28 -5.14 -6.72
C ASN A 843 69.42 -4.73 -5.51
N ASP A 844 70.02 -4.81 -4.33
CA ASP A 844 69.43 -4.32 -3.07
C ASP A 844 69.66 -2.81 -2.86
N SER A 845 70.51 -2.17 -3.67
CA SER A 845 70.94 -0.79 -3.49
C SER A 845 71.15 -0.08 -4.83
N PRO A 846 70.82 1.23 -4.93
CA PRO A 846 70.99 1.96 -6.17
C PRO A 846 72.47 2.25 -6.52
N THR A 847 73.40 2.03 -5.59
CA THR A 847 74.81 2.47 -5.69
C THR A 847 75.81 1.39 -6.10
N ASP A 848 75.38 0.14 -6.34
CA ASP A 848 76.30 -1.00 -6.54
C ASP A 848 76.15 -1.63 -7.96
N PRO A 849 76.76 -1.06 -9.02
CA PRO A 849 76.58 -1.50 -10.40
C PRO A 849 77.53 -2.60 -10.88
#